data_AF-A0A4V3CFK9-F1
#
_entry.id   AF-A0A4V3CFK9-F1
#
_cell.length_a   1.000
_cell.length_b   1.000
_cell.length_c   1.000
_cell.angle_alpha   90.00
_cell.angle_beta   90.00
_cell.angle_gamma   90.00
#
_symmetry.space_group_name_H-M   'P 1'
#
loop_
_entity.id
_entity.type
_entity.pdbx_description
1 polymer ?
#
loop_
_entity_poly.entity_id
_entity_poly.type
_entity_poly.pdbx_seq_one_letter_code
_entity_poly.pdbx_strand_id
1 'polypeptide(L)'
;MSREKFSSIYNQNYIGGSFLRKELKGHFQFYRYNYAALSVDAAKGNFKMKDSLNDFLFTKNIISKKEYKAFYDYLREYFYSFSELADLSDEEIYGEIQKHRWNIYRGQAFSDLRELRNNNLKKCYNKSQQINDLDSLLKEIIYSDLEIEKRKMQSPINKIENLKKEILRSDKELTLIADHYTQLPFLLKLISDNLLNGKKEIEIKINLLLKKRTTVAEPDLSDWEYLNSIAKNDQLESLVQDYRFKLLSYNSYSPGIDLSELDLAVKEIFSRAVKRKSLVIGFGESLIFSLNQSNFDYYILAAVRSIRAQRYTNLYRNGSVNIPFIAAKVFAGETAALNFSGVELIDKTLYHYNYLFDKIGRHKDQSINELCPKIKFNFYSNTFLDSDLPEFEINRKNNLSNIESIKQARFKAIIENNNKLIYQSSYYDLKDFTRLNKINNLKEIEEPLIFNSIIVKDPAKIELKPFLAEGTNNGIVSARQLVKKSIQPKNSAFYHNFLYFLTDKLISDYNELRKEYPLEQLNLDNIFLGYYLQNRGSRKESFPLYNKGFMGYSNSGQIIFGNRRLEGGNLEINGYKISWTKEQVNSLEKNFDFIIYTPMIENESLAEKVIDFRNYKYFIGRDRLNLLLIDNKIVVVKEGELVMPSIGVVLSFVGEMKAKIKRILNLEEIKGQYYQTAEYNLNIKLDPPSEIAKKDWEDIVWAYGGGTILVKNGDNLVKNRESQIEAFKNEGWFHPLSKRTQETQLQKWERGPRTVIGTTKDQRFFVATFSGRTRLSCGANFAEVVEILKKEIKNLNWVMNLDGGASSCLALIYKKEFFELNYPAVSNYTAAGMARPVNSMIFIKKR
;
A
#
# COMPACT_ATOMS: atom_id res chain seq x y z
N MET A 1 24.31 33.99 37.37
CA MET A 1 23.07 33.19 37.19
C MET A 1 23.47 31.78 36.81
N SER A 2 23.13 30.83 37.68
CA SER A 2 23.45 29.41 37.56
C SER A 2 22.77 28.81 36.34
N ARG A 3 23.52 28.05 35.54
CA ARG A 3 22.98 27.10 34.56
C ARG A 3 22.21 26.02 35.34
N GLU A 4 20.93 26.26 35.65
CA GLU A 4 20.04 25.15 35.98
C GLU A 4 20.08 24.17 34.80
N LYS A 5 20.58 22.96 35.04
CA LYS A 5 20.51 21.86 34.08
C LYS A 5 19.02 21.66 33.75
N PHE A 6 18.60 22.10 32.56
CA PHE A 6 17.27 21.75 32.04
C PHE A 6 17.12 20.23 32.11
N SER A 7 16.01 19.76 32.69
CA SER A 7 15.63 18.35 32.63
C SER A 7 15.57 17.96 31.15
N SER A 8 16.19 16.85 30.74
CA SER A 8 16.10 16.41 29.35
C SER A 8 14.62 16.24 28.98
N ILE A 9 14.14 16.99 27.99
CA ILE A 9 12.72 16.98 27.58
C ILE A 9 12.38 15.81 26.64
N TYR A 10 13.39 15.05 26.22
CA TYR A 10 13.31 13.86 25.38
C TYR A 10 14.36 12.81 25.79
N ASN A 11 14.18 11.57 25.35
CA ASN A 11 15.12 10.45 25.58
C ASN A 11 16.40 10.54 24.74
N GLN A 12 17.50 9.91 25.17
CA GLN A 12 18.79 9.96 24.45
C GLN A 12 18.73 9.52 22.98
N ASN A 13 17.79 8.64 22.61
CA ASN A 13 17.62 8.11 21.25
C ASN A 13 16.54 8.86 20.46
N TYR A 14 16.18 10.08 20.86
CA TYR A 14 15.18 10.91 20.20
C TYR A 14 15.57 11.19 18.74
N ILE A 15 14.57 11.18 17.87
CA ILE A 15 14.68 11.54 16.46
C ILE A 15 13.65 12.64 16.21
N GLY A 16 14.05 13.72 15.54
CA GLY A 16 13.21 14.88 15.17
C GLY A 16 12.14 14.59 14.12
N GLY A 17 11.62 13.37 14.10
CA GLY A 17 10.75 12.83 13.06
C GLY A 17 10.39 11.39 13.35
N SER A 18 10.10 10.64 12.29
CA SER A 18 9.58 9.28 12.42
C SER A 18 10.66 8.23 12.68
N PHE A 19 11.60 8.11 11.76
CA PHE A 19 12.78 7.25 11.84
C PHE A 19 13.81 7.71 10.81
N LEU A 20 15.07 7.34 11.00
CA LEU A 20 16.15 7.67 10.08
C LEU A 20 16.11 6.78 8.84
N ARG A 21 16.43 7.35 7.67
CA ARG A 21 16.37 6.61 6.40
C ARG A 21 17.33 5.43 6.33
N LYS A 22 18.44 5.44 7.07
CA LYS A 22 19.39 4.31 7.15
C LYS A 22 18.72 3.01 7.58
N GLU A 23 17.63 3.09 8.33
CA GLU A 23 16.86 1.92 8.74
C GLU A 23 16.20 1.19 7.57
N LEU A 24 16.00 1.89 6.44
CA LEU A 24 15.43 1.36 5.20
C LEU A 24 16.48 0.74 4.28
N LYS A 25 17.79 0.87 4.58
CA LYS A 25 18.88 0.45 3.70
C LYS A 25 18.73 -1.03 3.30
N GLY A 26 18.91 -1.33 2.02
CA GLY A 26 18.68 -2.66 1.44
C GLY A 26 17.23 -2.91 0.99
N HIS A 27 16.29 -2.00 1.25
CA HIS A 27 14.90 -2.08 0.80
C HIS A 27 14.59 -1.04 -0.30
N PHE A 28 13.58 -1.28 -1.13
CA PHE A 28 13.19 -0.32 -2.18
C PHE A 28 12.72 1.03 -1.61
N GLN A 29 12.21 1.04 -0.39
CA GLN A 29 11.82 2.23 0.35
C GLN A 29 13.02 3.17 0.58
N PHE A 30 14.25 2.66 0.64
CA PHE A 30 15.45 3.50 0.75
C PHE A 30 15.68 4.37 -0.48
N TYR A 31 15.27 3.92 -1.66
CA TYR A 31 15.40 4.67 -2.93
C TYR A 31 14.09 5.36 -3.30
N ARG A 32 13.15 5.45 -2.36
CA ARG A 32 11.86 6.10 -2.54
C ARG A 32 11.65 7.13 -1.45
N TYR A 33 11.22 8.32 -1.85
CA TYR A 33 10.81 9.38 -0.95
C TYR A 33 9.38 9.73 -1.27
N ASN A 34 8.48 9.58 -0.30
CA ASN A 34 7.07 9.97 -0.45
C ASN A 34 6.66 10.68 0.83
N TYR A 35 6.67 12.01 0.80
CA TYR A 35 6.32 12.82 1.95
C TYR A 35 5.60 14.09 1.50
N ALA A 36 4.48 14.40 2.16
CA ALA A 36 3.58 15.49 1.80
C ALA A 36 3.26 15.49 0.28
N ALA A 37 3.59 16.56 -0.45
CA ALA A 37 3.32 16.72 -1.87
C ALA A 37 4.39 16.12 -2.80
N LEU A 38 5.52 15.66 -2.26
CA LEU A 38 6.69 15.24 -3.03
C LEU A 38 6.79 13.70 -3.11
N SER A 39 6.99 13.21 -4.33
CA SER A 39 7.29 11.82 -4.63
C SER A 39 8.57 11.74 -5.47
N VAL A 40 9.53 10.93 -5.02
CA VAL A 40 10.72 10.54 -5.75
C VAL A 40 10.82 9.01 -5.72
N ASP A 41 10.84 8.37 -6.87
CA ASP A 41 11.16 6.94 -7.02
C ASP A 41 12.46 6.89 -7.81
N ALA A 42 13.56 6.44 -7.19
CA ALA A 42 14.83 6.09 -7.82
C ALA A 42 15.01 4.55 -7.90
N ALA A 43 14.04 3.78 -7.38
CA ALA A 43 14.17 2.33 -7.28
C ALA A 43 14.13 1.67 -8.67
N LYS A 44 14.96 0.62 -8.84
CA LYS A 44 15.01 -0.20 -10.06
C LYS A 44 15.34 0.60 -11.33
N GLY A 45 16.15 1.66 -11.20
CA GLY A 45 16.57 2.51 -12.32
C GLY A 45 15.42 3.30 -12.96
N ASN A 46 14.30 3.48 -12.25
CA ASN A 46 13.33 4.52 -12.59
C ASN A 46 13.73 5.72 -11.76
N PHE A 47 14.19 6.82 -12.36
CA PHE A 47 14.26 8.10 -11.64
C PHE A 47 13.04 8.91 -12.06
N LYS A 48 12.02 8.93 -11.22
CA LYS A 48 10.79 9.71 -11.40
C LYS A 48 10.62 10.64 -10.22
N MET A 49 10.24 11.87 -10.50
CA MET A 49 10.06 12.91 -9.50
C MET A 49 8.79 13.69 -9.82
N LYS A 50 7.98 13.96 -8.80
CA LYS A 50 6.77 14.76 -8.90
C LYS A 50 6.55 15.52 -7.60
N ASP A 51 6.37 16.83 -7.69
CA ASP A 51 5.93 17.67 -6.59
C ASP A 51 4.59 18.31 -6.95
N SER A 52 3.49 17.75 -6.43
CA SER A 52 2.15 18.22 -6.79
C SER A 52 1.87 19.65 -6.35
N LEU A 53 2.57 20.15 -5.33
CA LEU A 53 2.45 21.55 -4.91
C LEU A 53 3.15 22.45 -5.92
N ASN A 54 4.41 22.15 -6.27
CA ASN A 54 5.14 22.95 -7.26
C ASN A 54 4.46 22.94 -8.64
N ASP A 55 3.92 21.80 -9.06
CA ASP A 55 3.14 21.64 -10.29
C ASP A 55 1.85 22.49 -10.27
N PHE A 56 1.14 22.51 -9.13
CA PHE A 56 -0.04 23.33 -8.95
C PHE A 56 0.30 24.82 -9.04
N LEU A 57 1.36 25.27 -8.35
CA LEU A 57 1.77 26.68 -8.35
C LEU A 57 2.15 27.16 -9.76
N PHE A 58 2.84 26.31 -10.53
CA PHE A 58 3.17 26.63 -11.91
C PHE A 58 1.93 26.68 -12.80
N THR A 59 1.02 25.71 -12.66
CA THR A 59 -0.24 25.66 -13.43
C THR A 59 -1.17 26.85 -13.11
N LYS A 60 -1.09 27.39 -11.89
CA LYS A 60 -1.82 28.60 -11.47
C LYS A 60 -1.10 29.91 -11.78
N ASN A 61 0.04 29.86 -12.47
CA ASN A 61 0.89 31.03 -12.78
C ASN A 61 1.37 31.78 -11.53
N ILE A 62 1.43 31.13 -10.36
CA ILE A 62 1.93 31.72 -9.11
C ILE A 62 3.47 31.78 -9.12
N ILE A 63 4.12 30.80 -9.75
CA ILE A 63 5.57 30.78 -9.96
C ILE A 63 5.89 30.77 -11.45
N SER A 64 7.02 31.40 -11.80
CA SER A 64 7.51 31.44 -13.18
C SER A 64 8.09 30.10 -13.62
N LYS A 65 8.18 29.90 -14.95
CA LYS A 65 8.88 28.73 -15.55
C LYS A 65 10.33 28.61 -15.07
N LYS A 66 11.00 29.73 -14.79
CA LYS A 66 12.38 29.77 -14.29
C LYS A 66 12.46 29.21 -12.87
N GLU A 67 11.59 29.66 -11.97
CA GLU A 67 11.50 29.17 -10.59
C GLU A 67 11.11 27.69 -10.56
N TYR A 68 10.12 27.30 -11.37
CA TYR A 68 9.69 25.92 -11.50
C TYR A 68 10.85 25.00 -11.91
N LYS A 69 11.62 25.39 -12.93
CA LYS A 69 12.79 24.62 -13.39
C LYS A 69 13.90 24.59 -12.34
N ALA A 70 14.22 25.73 -11.72
CA ALA A 70 15.26 25.81 -10.69
C ALA A 70 14.96 24.89 -9.50
N PHE A 71 13.70 24.80 -9.07
CA PHE A 71 13.31 23.92 -7.98
C PHE A 71 13.48 22.44 -8.34
N TYR A 72 13.05 22.03 -9.54
CA TYR A 72 13.24 20.64 -9.99
C TYR A 72 14.72 20.30 -10.25
N ASP A 73 15.54 21.27 -10.68
CA ASP A 73 16.99 21.07 -10.84
C ASP A 73 17.64 20.83 -9.46
N TYR A 74 17.31 21.64 -8.44
CA TYR A 74 17.73 21.41 -7.06
C TYR A 74 17.30 20.04 -6.54
N LEU A 75 16.03 19.66 -6.72
CA LEU A 75 15.56 18.36 -6.24
C LEU A 75 16.33 17.19 -6.89
N ARG A 76 16.70 17.30 -8.17
CA ARG A 76 17.51 16.26 -8.85
C ARG A 76 18.89 16.13 -8.23
N GLU A 77 19.53 17.25 -7.91
CA GLU A 77 20.82 17.27 -7.22
C GLU A 77 20.69 16.71 -5.80
N TYR A 78 19.69 17.18 -5.04
CA TYR A 78 19.47 16.77 -3.65
C TYR A 78 19.13 15.28 -3.49
N PHE A 79 18.39 14.70 -4.43
CA PHE A 79 18.08 13.26 -4.46
C PHE A 79 19.03 12.43 -5.33
N TYR A 80 20.16 13.00 -5.78
CA TYR A 80 21.15 12.27 -6.57
C TYR A 80 21.70 11.07 -5.79
N SER A 81 21.95 11.24 -4.49
CA SER A 81 22.52 10.23 -3.60
C SER A 81 21.65 10.02 -2.36
N PHE A 82 20.78 9.00 -2.38
CA PHE A 82 20.00 8.61 -1.19
C PHE A 82 20.89 8.18 0.00
N SER A 83 22.14 7.81 -0.25
CA SER A 83 23.12 7.48 0.79
C SER A 83 23.47 8.69 1.66
N GLU A 84 23.54 9.89 1.08
CA GLU A 84 23.79 11.15 1.82
C GLU A 84 22.60 11.55 2.69
N LEU A 85 21.41 11.04 2.38
CA LEU A 85 20.19 11.27 3.14
C LEU A 85 19.96 10.22 4.25
N ALA A 86 20.89 9.30 4.45
CA ALA A 86 20.67 8.13 5.32
C ALA A 86 20.51 8.48 6.81
N ASP A 87 21.22 9.50 7.30
CA ASP A 87 21.16 9.94 8.69
C ASP A 87 20.09 11.00 8.95
N LEU A 88 19.21 11.26 7.97
CA LEU A 88 18.06 12.13 8.11
C LEU A 88 16.77 11.32 8.15
N SER A 89 15.77 11.84 8.85
CA SER A 89 14.38 11.43 8.73
C SER A 89 13.72 12.07 7.50
N ASP A 90 12.59 11.52 7.07
CA ASP A 90 11.85 12.10 5.94
C ASP A 90 11.30 13.50 6.26
N GLU A 91 11.03 13.77 7.55
CA GLU A 91 10.63 15.06 8.08
C GLU A 91 11.74 16.12 7.92
N GLU A 92 12.98 15.81 8.33
CA GLU A 92 14.15 16.70 8.19
C GLU A 92 14.46 16.99 6.73
N ILE A 93 14.44 15.96 5.87
CA ILE A 93 14.63 16.10 4.41
C ILE A 93 13.57 17.05 3.83
N TYR A 94 12.32 16.93 4.25
CA TYR A 94 11.27 17.83 3.78
C TYR A 94 11.50 19.27 4.24
N GLY A 95 11.99 19.45 5.48
CA GLY A 95 12.33 20.75 6.02
C GLY A 95 13.40 21.47 5.21
N GLU A 96 14.45 20.76 4.77
CA GLU A 96 15.48 21.31 3.87
C GLU A 96 14.91 21.71 2.50
N ILE A 97 14.06 20.86 1.93
CA ILE A 97 13.39 21.16 0.64
C ILE A 97 12.54 22.42 0.76
N GLN A 98 11.88 22.62 1.90
CA GLN A 98 11.08 23.80 2.16
C GLN A 98 11.94 25.04 2.31
N LYS A 99 13.04 24.99 3.09
CA LYS A 99 14.02 26.08 3.15
C LYS A 99 14.45 26.51 1.74
N HIS A 100 14.77 25.54 0.89
CA HIS A 100 15.20 25.84 -0.48
C HIS A 100 14.06 26.43 -1.33
N ARG A 101 12.84 25.91 -1.20
CA ARG A 101 11.65 26.46 -1.86
C ARG A 101 11.45 27.94 -1.49
N TRP A 102 11.60 28.29 -0.22
CA TRP A 102 11.51 29.67 0.27
C TRP A 102 12.57 30.60 -0.34
N ASN A 103 13.74 30.07 -0.67
CA ASN A 103 14.82 30.85 -1.29
C ASN A 103 14.62 31.05 -2.80
N ILE A 104 13.92 30.13 -3.49
CA ILE A 104 13.67 30.23 -4.93
C ILE A 104 12.51 31.18 -5.22
N TYR A 105 11.42 31.09 -4.45
CA TYR A 105 10.21 31.85 -4.74
C TYR A 105 10.38 33.35 -4.44
N ARG A 106 9.82 34.20 -5.30
CA ARG A 106 9.83 35.66 -5.14
C ARG A 106 8.64 36.18 -4.33
N GLY A 107 8.71 37.46 -3.93
CA GLY A 107 7.70 38.14 -3.10
C GLY A 107 6.25 38.03 -3.60
N GLN A 108 6.00 38.11 -4.92
CA GLN A 108 4.65 37.98 -5.47
C GLN A 108 4.05 36.58 -5.23
N ALA A 109 4.84 35.52 -5.45
CA ALA A 109 4.40 34.15 -5.22
C ALA A 109 4.00 33.92 -3.75
N PHE A 110 4.73 34.54 -2.82
CA PHE A 110 4.36 34.51 -1.40
C PHE A 110 3.06 35.25 -1.10
N SER A 111 2.85 36.41 -1.72
CA SER A 111 1.60 37.16 -1.58
C SER A 111 0.39 36.34 -2.05
N ASP A 112 0.49 35.70 -3.22
CA ASP A 112 -0.60 34.91 -3.79
C ASP A 112 -0.89 33.65 -2.95
N LEU A 113 0.16 32.96 -2.49
CA LEU A 113 0.05 31.85 -1.54
C LEU A 113 -0.61 32.28 -0.23
N ARG A 114 -0.25 33.45 0.27
CA ARG A 114 -0.80 34.04 1.50
C ARG A 114 -2.28 34.34 1.32
N GLU A 115 -2.69 34.89 0.18
CA GLU A 115 -4.09 35.18 -0.10
C GLU A 115 -4.95 33.91 -0.14
N LEU A 116 -4.49 32.86 -0.83
CA LEU A 116 -5.16 31.56 -0.85
C LEU A 116 -5.33 30.98 0.55
N ARG A 117 -4.29 31.07 1.38
CA ARG A 117 -4.29 30.61 2.78
C ARG A 117 -5.26 31.42 3.64
N ASN A 118 -5.25 32.74 3.52
CA ASN A 118 -6.15 33.67 4.22
C ASN A 118 -7.63 33.38 3.89
N ASN A 119 -7.95 33.14 2.62
CA ASN A 119 -9.30 32.76 2.19
C ASN A 119 -9.80 31.47 2.87
N ASN A 120 -8.92 30.47 3.02
CA ASN A 120 -9.25 29.23 3.73
C ASN A 120 -9.39 29.45 5.24
N LEU A 121 -8.53 30.26 5.85
CA LEU A 121 -8.63 30.65 7.26
C LEU A 121 -9.97 31.33 7.56
N LYS A 122 -10.40 32.29 6.73
CA LYS A 122 -11.68 32.99 6.89
C LYS A 122 -12.88 32.03 6.83
N LYS A 123 -12.87 31.07 5.90
CA LYS A 123 -13.90 30.02 5.83
C LYS A 123 -13.93 29.18 7.12
N CYS A 124 -12.77 28.75 7.61
CA CYS A 124 -12.66 27.97 8.83
C CYS A 124 -13.10 28.76 10.07
N TYR A 125 -12.78 30.06 10.13
CA TYR A 125 -13.23 30.96 11.19
C TYR A 125 -14.76 31.10 11.22
N ASN A 126 -15.38 31.39 10.09
CA ASN A 126 -16.85 31.47 10.02
C ASN A 126 -17.51 30.14 10.45
N LYS A 127 -16.92 29.01 10.04
CA LYS A 127 -17.39 27.68 10.46
C LYS A 127 -17.21 27.45 11.97
N SER A 128 -16.11 27.89 12.57
CA SER A 128 -15.87 27.69 14.00
C SER A 128 -16.86 28.45 14.88
N GLN A 129 -17.35 29.61 14.42
CA GLN A 129 -18.38 30.38 15.12
C GLN A 129 -19.75 29.67 15.20
N GLN A 130 -20.01 28.72 14.31
CA GLN A 130 -21.27 27.97 14.27
C GLN A 130 -21.27 26.74 15.21
N ILE A 131 -20.15 26.45 15.86
CA ILE A 131 -19.96 25.26 16.70
C ILE A 131 -20.07 25.65 18.17
N ASN A 132 -21.04 25.05 18.86
CA ASN A 132 -21.37 25.37 20.24
C ASN A 132 -21.02 24.26 21.24
N ASP A 133 -20.73 23.05 20.78
CA ASP A 133 -20.38 21.92 21.64
C ASP A 133 -18.90 21.52 21.47
N LEU A 134 -18.30 21.08 22.58
CA LEU A 134 -16.88 20.73 22.64
C LEU A 134 -16.52 19.51 21.78
N ASP A 135 -17.43 18.55 21.61
CA ASP A 135 -17.16 17.34 20.83
C ASP A 135 -17.04 17.65 19.35
N SER A 136 -18.01 18.35 18.80
CA SER A 136 -17.97 18.83 17.41
C SER A 136 -16.74 19.71 17.18
N LEU A 137 -16.38 20.55 18.14
CA LEU A 137 -15.20 21.41 18.03
C LEU A 137 -13.90 20.61 17.97
N LEU A 138 -13.70 19.64 18.87
CA LEU A 138 -12.53 18.75 18.83
C LEU A 138 -12.48 17.93 17.55
N LYS A 139 -13.63 17.48 17.03
CA LYS A 139 -13.70 16.77 15.75
C LYS A 139 -13.33 17.67 14.58
N GLU A 140 -13.78 18.91 14.56
CA GLU A 140 -13.39 19.86 13.51
C GLU A 140 -11.91 20.25 13.61
N ILE A 141 -11.31 20.34 14.79
CA ILE A 141 -9.85 20.52 14.92
C ILE A 141 -9.11 19.34 14.27
N ILE A 142 -9.51 18.10 14.59
CA ILE A 142 -8.90 16.87 14.04
C ILE A 142 -9.01 16.80 12.51
N TYR A 143 -10.15 17.22 11.96
CA TYR A 143 -10.51 17.08 10.55
C TYR A 143 -10.54 18.41 9.77
N SER A 144 -9.89 19.46 10.28
CA SER A 144 -10.07 20.84 9.80
C SER A 144 -9.74 21.05 8.32
N ASP A 145 -8.84 20.24 7.78
CA ASP A 145 -8.36 20.24 6.40
C ASP A 145 -8.84 19.00 5.60
N LEU A 146 -9.91 18.35 6.06
CA LEU A 146 -10.57 17.23 5.37
C LEU A 146 -12.05 17.50 5.09
N GLU A 147 -12.46 17.19 3.87
CA GLU A 147 -13.87 17.14 3.45
C GLU A 147 -14.67 16.15 4.29
N ILE A 148 -15.95 16.46 4.55
CA ILE A 148 -16.83 15.69 5.45
C ILE A 148 -16.98 14.24 4.98
N GLU A 149 -17.12 14.01 3.67
CA GLU A 149 -17.28 12.70 3.04
C GLU A 149 -16.09 11.76 3.29
N LYS A 150 -14.90 12.32 3.53
CA LYS A 150 -13.67 11.57 3.80
C LYS A 150 -13.47 11.26 5.29
N ARG A 151 -14.35 11.71 6.19
CA ARG A 151 -14.15 11.57 7.65
C ARG A 151 -14.73 10.25 8.16
N LYS A 152 -14.01 9.59 9.09
CA LYS A 152 -14.53 8.43 9.82
C LYS A 152 -14.74 8.77 11.29
N MET A 153 -16.00 8.90 11.70
CA MET A 153 -16.36 9.42 13.02
C MET A 153 -16.03 8.51 14.21
N GLN A 154 -15.74 7.23 13.95
CA GLN A 154 -15.36 6.24 14.97
C GLN A 154 -13.89 5.84 14.87
N SER A 155 -13.26 5.68 16.04
CA SER A 155 -11.88 5.22 16.17
C SER A 155 -11.71 4.29 17.38
N PRO A 156 -10.91 3.20 17.25
CA PRO A 156 -10.56 2.35 18.39
C PRO A 156 -9.53 3.00 19.32
N ILE A 157 -8.91 4.13 18.95
CA ILE A 157 -8.04 4.93 19.83
C ILE A 157 -8.75 6.26 20.08
N ASN A 158 -9.61 6.30 21.10
CA ASN A 158 -10.38 7.48 21.44
C ASN A 158 -10.33 7.79 22.95
N LYS A 159 -9.54 8.80 23.31
CA LYS A 159 -9.36 9.32 24.68
C LYS A 159 -9.93 10.72 24.87
N ILE A 160 -10.87 11.15 24.02
CA ILE A 160 -11.49 12.48 24.13
C ILE A 160 -12.10 12.71 25.52
N GLU A 161 -12.84 11.73 26.06
CA GLU A 161 -13.42 11.86 27.41
C GLU A 161 -12.37 11.96 28.52
N ASN A 162 -11.26 11.25 28.39
CA ASN A 162 -10.15 11.34 29.36
C ASN A 162 -9.47 12.71 29.26
N LEU A 163 -9.26 13.20 28.05
CA LEU A 163 -8.72 14.53 27.79
C LEU A 163 -9.61 15.60 28.41
N LYS A 164 -10.94 15.56 28.16
CA LYS A 164 -11.90 16.48 28.78
C LYS A 164 -11.79 16.47 30.29
N LYS A 165 -11.78 15.29 30.92
CA LYS A 165 -11.63 15.17 32.39
C LYS A 165 -10.31 15.75 32.89
N GLU A 166 -9.21 15.55 32.20
CA GLU A 166 -7.91 16.12 32.59
C GLU A 166 -7.88 17.63 32.42
N ILE A 167 -8.40 18.17 31.31
CA ILE A 167 -8.57 19.61 31.12
C ILE A 167 -9.48 20.19 32.22
N LEU A 168 -10.54 19.46 32.61
CA LEU A 168 -11.50 19.89 33.63
C LEU A 168 -10.92 19.92 35.05
N ARG A 169 -10.04 18.98 35.40
CA ARG A 169 -9.47 18.79 36.75
C ARG A 169 -8.10 19.45 36.97
N SER A 170 -7.58 20.18 35.98
CA SER A 170 -6.16 20.53 35.92
C SER A 170 -5.85 21.88 36.58
N ASP A 171 -5.05 21.84 37.66
CA ASP A 171 -4.23 22.98 38.14
C ASP A 171 -3.00 23.25 37.24
N LYS A 172 -2.94 22.57 36.08
CA LYS A 172 -1.81 22.58 35.15
C LYS A 172 -2.03 23.57 34.03
N GLU A 173 -0.91 24.06 33.53
CA GLU A 173 -0.80 24.85 32.30
C GLU A 173 -1.04 23.99 31.06
N LEU A 174 -1.87 24.44 30.13
CA LEU A 174 -2.11 23.73 28.87
C LEU A 174 -1.17 24.25 27.80
N THR A 175 -0.52 23.34 27.07
CA THR A 175 0.37 23.66 25.95
C THR A 175 -0.19 23.04 24.68
N LEU A 176 -0.66 23.87 23.77
CA LEU A 176 -1.33 23.48 22.52
C LEU A 176 -0.39 23.67 21.33
N ILE A 177 -0.29 22.65 20.48
CA ILE A 177 0.56 22.65 19.28
C ILE A 177 -0.28 22.27 18.07
N ALA A 178 -0.36 23.16 17.09
CA ALA A 178 -1.12 22.96 15.86
C ALA A 178 -0.20 22.50 14.71
N ASP A 179 -0.65 21.52 13.94
CA ASP A 179 0.03 20.97 12.75
C ASP A 179 -0.49 21.59 11.44
N HIS A 180 -1.69 22.18 11.45
CA HIS A 180 -2.27 22.77 10.24
C HIS A 180 -2.94 24.11 10.52
N TYR A 181 -2.77 25.09 9.64
CA TYR A 181 -3.27 26.45 9.85
C TYR A 181 -4.78 26.54 9.97
N THR A 182 -5.51 25.65 9.27
CA THR A 182 -6.98 25.55 9.37
C THR A 182 -7.46 25.11 10.75
N GLN A 183 -6.59 24.58 11.61
CA GLN A 183 -6.93 24.24 12.99
C GLN A 183 -7.05 25.48 13.87
N LEU A 184 -6.32 26.57 13.54
CA LEU A 184 -6.24 27.76 14.38
C LEU A 184 -7.61 28.32 14.75
N PRO A 185 -8.56 28.56 13.82
CA PRO A 185 -9.84 29.19 14.19
C PRO A 185 -10.67 28.35 15.16
N PHE A 186 -10.55 27.02 15.09
CA PHE A 186 -11.23 26.11 16.01
C PHE A 186 -10.51 26.02 17.36
N LEU A 187 -9.18 26.06 17.37
CA LEU A 187 -8.39 26.14 18.60
C LEU A 187 -8.66 27.43 19.37
N LEU A 188 -8.80 28.55 18.66
CA LEU A 188 -9.13 29.83 19.30
C LEU A 188 -10.52 29.80 19.94
N LYS A 189 -11.52 29.24 19.24
CA LYS A 189 -12.85 29.00 19.82
C LYS A 189 -12.81 28.06 21.03
N LEU A 190 -11.94 27.04 21.00
CA LEU A 190 -11.74 26.12 22.13
C LEU A 190 -11.20 26.89 23.33
N ILE A 191 -10.19 27.71 23.12
CA ILE A 191 -9.53 28.51 24.16
C ILE A 191 -10.50 29.53 24.75
N SER A 192 -11.13 30.36 23.92
CA SER A 192 -12.01 31.43 24.38
C SER A 192 -13.21 30.88 25.15
N ASP A 193 -13.96 29.97 24.53
CA ASP A 193 -15.30 29.64 25.02
C ASP A 193 -15.31 28.52 26.04
N ASN A 194 -14.40 27.55 25.89
CA ASN A 194 -14.42 26.34 26.71
C ASN A 194 -13.34 26.33 27.80
N LEU A 195 -12.18 26.96 27.56
CA LEU A 195 -11.07 26.94 28.51
C LEU A 195 -11.02 28.18 29.41
N LEU A 196 -11.22 29.38 28.84
CA LEU A 196 -11.10 30.65 29.58
C LEU A 196 -12.45 31.21 30.08
N ASN A 197 -13.49 31.20 29.25
CA ASN A 197 -14.83 31.71 29.63
C ASN A 197 -15.66 30.68 30.42
N GLY A 198 -15.48 29.38 30.15
CA GLY A 198 -16.22 28.31 30.82
C GLY A 198 -15.87 28.09 32.30
N LYS A 199 -14.85 28.78 32.84
CA LYS A 199 -14.30 28.53 34.19
C LYS A 199 -13.83 29.81 34.89
N LYS A 200 -14.77 30.57 35.45
CA LYS A 200 -14.43 31.76 36.26
C LYS A 200 -13.69 31.43 37.57
N GLU A 201 -13.73 30.18 38.04
CA GLU A 201 -13.14 29.76 39.32
C GLU A 201 -11.79 29.02 39.22
N ILE A 202 -11.32 28.64 38.01
CA ILE A 202 -10.07 27.88 37.82
C ILE A 202 -9.09 28.69 36.96
N GLU A 203 -7.93 29.06 37.51
CA GLU A 203 -6.88 29.84 36.83
C GLU A 203 -6.04 28.96 35.89
N ILE A 204 -6.59 28.58 34.73
CA ILE A 204 -5.87 27.79 33.72
C ILE A 204 -5.00 28.70 32.86
N LYS A 205 -3.69 28.44 32.82
CA LYS A 205 -2.75 29.08 31.88
C LYS A 205 -2.66 28.29 30.58
N ILE A 206 -2.63 28.97 29.44
CA ILE A 206 -2.69 28.37 28.11
C ILE A 206 -1.55 28.93 27.24
N ASN A 207 -0.71 28.05 26.72
CA ASN A 207 0.29 28.37 25.71
C ASN A 207 -0.16 27.82 24.35
N LEU A 208 -0.13 28.65 23.32
CA LEU A 208 -0.27 28.23 21.93
C LEU A 208 1.06 28.40 21.21
N LEU A 209 1.60 27.32 20.66
CA LEU A 209 2.87 27.33 19.93
C LEU A 209 2.64 27.37 18.42
N LEU A 210 3.24 28.37 17.77
CA LEU A 210 3.27 28.53 16.31
C LEU A 210 4.71 28.48 15.80
N LYS A 211 4.90 28.21 14.51
CA LYS A 211 6.23 28.34 13.90
C LYS A 211 6.55 29.80 13.61
N LYS A 212 7.85 30.14 13.62
CA LYS A 212 8.32 31.44 13.11
C LYS A 212 8.18 31.55 11.59
N ARG A 213 8.26 30.41 10.88
CA ARG A 213 8.13 30.32 9.42
C ARG A 213 7.41 29.02 9.05
N THR A 214 6.49 29.08 8.08
CA THR A 214 5.76 27.89 7.62
C THR A 214 6.67 26.92 6.84
N THR A 215 6.57 25.63 7.16
CA THR A 215 7.31 24.56 6.47
C THR A 215 6.44 23.51 5.81
N VAL A 216 5.12 23.64 5.92
CA VAL A 216 4.14 22.92 5.09
C VAL A 216 2.89 23.80 4.99
N ALA A 217 1.81 23.33 5.60
CA ALA A 217 0.61 24.04 5.95
C ALA A 217 0.52 24.28 7.47
N GLU A 218 1.64 24.19 8.20
CA GLU A 218 1.71 24.45 9.63
C GLU A 218 1.54 25.95 9.92
N PRO A 219 0.85 26.32 11.00
CA PRO A 219 0.59 27.72 11.30
C PRO A 219 1.84 28.48 11.73
N ASP A 220 1.92 29.73 11.28
CA ASP A 220 2.92 30.70 11.73
C ASP A 220 2.28 31.98 12.27
N LEU A 221 3.12 32.92 12.73
CA LEU A 221 2.67 34.18 13.31
C LEU A 221 1.81 35.02 12.34
N SER A 222 2.03 34.93 11.03
CA SER A 222 1.26 35.70 10.07
C SER A 222 -0.19 35.18 9.93
N ASP A 223 -0.44 33.90 10.22
CA ASP A 223 -1.81 33.37 10.32
C ASP A 223 -2.56 33.92 11.51
N TRP A 224 -1.87 34.06 12.64
CA TRP A 224 -2.42 34.67 13.83
C TRP A 224 -2.77 36.15 13.58
N GLU A 225 -1.85 36.92 12.99
CA GLU A 225 -2.07 38.33 12.64
C GLU A 225 -3.28 38.50 11.71
N TYR A 226 -3.41 37.63 10.70
CA TYR A 226 -4.58 37.66 9.81
C TYR A 226 -5.88 37.36 10.56
N LEU A 227 -5.92 36.31 11.38
CA LEU A 227 -7.11 35.96 12.16
C LEU A 227 -7.51 37.09 13.11
N ASN A 228 -6.53 37.73 13.76
CA ASN A 228 -6.76 38.90 14.60
C ASN A 228 -7.37 40.06 13.79
N SER A 229 -6.90 40.29 12.56
CA SER A 229 -7.43 41.37 11.70
C SER A 229 -8.87 41.18 11.24
N ILE A 230 -9.30 39.93 11.01
CA ILE A 230 -10.68 39.63 10.57
C ILE A 230 -11.64 39.42 11.74
N ALA A 231 -11.11 39.18 12.95
CA ALA A 231 -11.92 38.89 14.11
C ALA A 231 -12.86 40.04 14.45
N LYS A 232 -12.40 41.32 14.35
CA LYS A 232 -13.14 42.59 14.60
C LYS A 232 -14.12 42.60 15.79
N ASN A 233 -14.05 41.61 16.66
CA ASN A 233 -14.91 41.35 17.81
C ASN A 233 -14.03 41.34 19.05
N ASP A 234 -14.57 41.89 20.15
CA ASP A 234 -13.95 41.95 21.47
C ASP A 234 -13.38 40.61 21.98
N GLN A 235 -13.81 39.46 21.44
CA GLN A 235 -13.39 38.12 21.90
C GLN A 235 -11.91 37.77 21.64
N LEU A 236 -11.35 38.12 20.47
CA LEU A 236 -9.94 37.79 20.18
C LEU A 236 -8.99 38.84 20.76
N GLU A 237 -9.40 40.12 20.75
CA GLU A 237 -8.66 41.17 21.44
C GLU A 237 -8.62 40.93 22.96
N SER A 238 -9.75 40.53 23.58
CA SER A 238 -9.77 40.14 25.00
C SER A 238 -8.92 38.90 25.27
N LEU A 239 -8.84 37.95 24.34
CA LEU A 239 -7.95 36.79 24.47
C LEU A 239 -6.48 37.20 24.52
N VAL A 240 -6.06 38.16 23.67
CA VAL A 240 -4.67 38.66 23.65
C VAL A 240 -4.33 39.41 24.95
N GLN A 241 -5.31 40.11 25.52
CA GLN A 241 -5.16 40.85 26.76
C GLN A 241 -5.27 39.97 28.02
N ASP A 242 -5.79 38.74 27.89
CA ASP A 242 -5.89 37.80 29.00
C ASP A 242 -4.49 37.27 29.38
N TYR A 243 -4.02 37.64 30.57
CA TYR A 243 -2.71 37.23 31.10
C TYR A 243 -2.55 35.69 31.22
N ARG A 244 -3.66 34.94 31.18
CA ARG A 244 -3.66 33.48 31.21
C ARG A 244 -3.28 32.87 29.86
N PHE A 245 -3.37 33.63 28.76
CA PHE A 245 -3.02 33.16 27.42
C PHE A 245 -1.64 33.68 26.98
N LYS A 246 -0.84 32.80 26.38
CA LYS A 246 0.46 33.14 25.79
C LYS A 246 0.60 32.54 24.40
N LEU A 247 0.85 33.40 23.42
CA LEU A 247 1.27 32.99 22.10
C LEU A 247 2.80 32.93 22.04
N LEU A 248 3.34 31.82 21.56
CA LEU A 248 4.77 31.60 21.48
C LEU A 248 5.16 31.09 20.10
N SER A 249 6.35 31.47 19.65
CA SER A 249 6.90 31.00 18.39
C SER A 249 8.21 30.25 18.57
N TYR A 250 8.43 29.24 17.73
CA TYR A 250 9.68 28.47 17.69
C TYR A 250 10.22 28.38 16.27
N ASN A 251 11.53 28.23 16.14
CA ASN A 251 12.18 28.01 14.87
C ASN A 251 12.35 26.50 14.64
N SER A 252 11.67 25.95 13.64
CA SER A 252 11.94 24.60 13.14
C SER A 252 11.43 24.49 11.72
N TYR A 253 12.24 23.88 10.86
CA TYR A 253 11.86 23.66 9.46
C TYR A 253 11.33 22.24 9.20
N SER A 254 11.57 21.30 10.11
CA SER A 254 11.02 19.95 10.02
C SER A 254 9.53 19.98 10.38
N PRO A 255 8.64 19.30 9.63
CA PRO A 255 7.22 19.18 9.98
C PRO A 255 7.02 18.66 11.41
N GLY A 256 6.08 19.25 12.15
CA GLY A 256 5.91 19.07 13.58
C GLY A 256 6.87 19.92 14.39
N ILE A 257 7.23 19.41 15.58
CA ILE A 257 8.12 20.08 16.53
C ILE A 257 9.32 19.21 16.88
N ASP A 258 10.49 19.54 16.32
CA ASP A 258 11.75 18.92 16.73
C ASP A 258 12.17 19.46 18.10
N LEU A 259 12.09 18.60 19.13
CA LEU A 259 12.38 18.98 20.51
C LEU A 259 13.87 19.29 20.73
N SER A 260 14.76 18.83 19.86
CA SER A 260 16.20 19.07 19.94
C SER A 260 16.57 20.50 19.51
N GLU A 261 15.85 21.03 18.51
CA GLU A 261 16.11 22.33 17.89
C GLU A 261 15.45 23.53 18.61
N LEU A 262 14.70 23.30 19.68
CA LEU A 262 13.90 24.36 20.31
C LEU A 262 14.72 25.49 20.94
N ASP A 263 14.21 26.72 20.79
CA ASP A 263 14.68 27.92 21.49
C ASP A 263 14.50 27.79 23.01
N LEU A 264 15.34 28.48 23.80
CA LEU A 264 15.35 28.38 25.28
C LEU A 264 13.99 28.65 25.92
N ALA A 265 13.27 29.68 25.46
CA ALA A 265 11.96 30.05 26.00
C ALA A 265 10.92 28.92 25.84
N VAL A 266 11.02 28.15 24.75
CA VAL A 266 10.12 27.04 24.47
C VAL A 266 10.55 25.78 25.22
N LYS A 267 11.85 25.53 25.35
CA LYS A 267 12.41 24.46 26.20
C LYS A 267 11.97 24.58 27.66
N GLU A 268 11.81 25.79 28.19
CA GLU A 268 11.33 26.02 29.55
C GLU A 268 9.90 25.51 29.77
N ILE A 269 9.02 25.64 28.78
CA ILE A 269 7.63 25.15 28.85
C ILE A 269 7.60 23.63 28.90
N PHE A 270 8.35 22.97 28.02
CA PHE A 270 8.47 21.52 28.05
C PHE A 270 9.15 21.03 29.32
N SER A 271 10.09 21.79 29.89
CA SER A 271 10.68 21.47 31.21
C SER A 271 9.64 21.51 32.33
N ARG A 272 8.65 22.42 32.26
CA ARG A 272 7.50 22.42 33.17
C ARG A 272 6.56 21.21 32.92
N ALA A 273 6.41 20.78 31.67
CA ALA A 273 5.68 19.55 31.33
C ALA A 273 6.37 18.29 31.89
N VAL A 274 7.71 18.20 31.85
CA VAL A 274 8.48 17.12 32.49
C VAL A 274 8.20 17.08 34.01
N LYS A 275 8.13 18.25 34.65
CA LYS A 275 7.74 18.42 36.06
C LYS A 275 6.24 18.20 36.31
N ARG A 276 5.46 17.76 35.31
CA ARG A 276 4.00 17.53 35.33
C ARG A 276 3.16 18.75 35.68
N LYS A 277 3.73 19.94 35.56
CA LYS A 277 3.05 21.24 35.76
C LYS A 277 2.34 21.74 34.51
N SER A 278 2.63 21.15 33.36
CA SER A 278 1.94 21.43 32.09
C SER A 278 1.46 20.14 31.43
N LEU A 279 0.31 20.21 30.76
CA LEU A 279 -0.23 19.18 29.88
C LEU A 279 -0.05 19.60 28.42
N VAL A 280 0.64 18.76 27.63
CA VAL A 280 0.89 19.01 26.21
C VAL A 280 -0.18 18.33 25.37
N ILE A 281 -0.75 19.05 24.40
CA ILE A 281 -1.73 18.54 23.44
C ILE A 281 -1.27 18.92 22.02
N GLY A 282 -0.92 17.90 21.24
CA GLY A 282 -0.59 18.04 19.83
C GLY A 282 -1.78 17.73 18.93
N PHE A 283 -2.03 18.58 17.94
CA PHE A 283 -3.09 18.41 16.96
C PHE A 283 -2.52 18.16 15.57
N GLY A 284 -2.61 16.94 15.05
CA GLY A 284 -2.20 16.59 13.70
C GLY A 284 -1.22 15.42 13.61
N GLU A 285 -0.92 15.01 12.37
CA GLU A 285 -0.22 13.76 12.10
C GLU A 285 1.29 13.89 12.30
N SER A 286 1.91 15.04 11.99
CA SER A 286 3.35 15.24 12.20
C SER A 286 3.75 15.11 13.67
N LEU A 287 2.88 15.56 14.58
CA LEU A 287 3.07 15.55 16.02
C LEU A 287 2.97 14.13 16.62
N ILE A 288 2.45 13.14 15.88
CA ILE A 288 2.55 11.72 16.25
C ILE A 288 4.04 11.33 16.37
N PHE A 289 4.85 11.81 15.43
CA PHE A 289 6.25 11.44 15.31
C PHE A 289 7.15 12.36 16.13
N SER A 290 6.97 13.68 16.01
CA SER A 290 7.89 14.62 16.64
C SER A 290 7.80 14.67 18.18
N LEU A 291 6.67 14.29 18.77
CA LEU A 291 6.51 14.15 20.23
C LEU A 291 6.85 12.76 20.76
N ASN A 292 7.12 11.80 19.88
CA ASN A 292 7.49 10.44 20.27
C ASN A 292 8.79 10.47 21.10
N GLN A 293 8.86 9.65 22.14
CA GLN A 293 10.00 9.61 23.09
C GLN A 293 10.25 10.90 23.89
N SER A 294 9.24 11.75 24.04
CA SER A 294 9.29 12.88 24.96
C SER A 294 9.28 12.42 26.44
N ASN A 295 9.90 13.22 27.31
CA ASN A 295 9.98 12.94 28.76
C ASN A 295 8.83 13.59 29.56
N PHE A 296 7.71 13.89 28.90
CA PHE A 296 6.52 14.46 29.50
C PHE A 296 5.27 13.72 29.01
N ASP A 297 4.18 13.81 29.78
CA ASP A 297 2.89 13.24 29.36
C ASP A 297 2.28 14.14 28.27
N TYR A 298 1.69 13.54 27.24
CA TYR A 298 1.06 14.30 26.16
C TYR A 298 -0.15 13.59 25.55
N TYR A 299 -1.02 14.39 24.93
CA TYR A 299 -2.12 13.92 24.09
C TYR A 299 -1.83 14.22 22.61
N ILE A 300 -2.26 13.32 21.74
CA ILE A 300 -2.24 13.52 20.28
C ILE A 300 -3.66 13.34 19.73
N LEU A 301 -4.11 14.34 18.98
CA LEU A 301 -5.39 14.35 18.30
C LEU A 301 -5.14 14.53 16.80
N ALA A 302 -5.36 13.50 15.99
CA ALA A 302 -4.94 13.51 14.59
C ALA A 302 -5.84 12.68 13.69
N ALA A 303 -5.99 13.11 12.43
CA ALA A 303 -6.50 12.26 11.35
C ALA A 303 -5.35 11.39 10.81
N VAL A 304 -5.54 10.07 10.70
CA VAL A 304 -4.52 9.10 10.27
C VAL A 304 -4.61 8.87 8.77
N ARG A 305 -3.76 9.57 8.02
CA ARG A 305 -3.75 9.67 6.55
C ARG A 305 -2.61 8.91 5.95
N SER A 306 -1.38 9.24 6.35
CA SER A 306 -0.19 8.68 5.73
C SER A 306 -0.07 7.20 6.04
N ILE A 307 0.53 6.44 5.12
CA ILE A 307 0.84 5.05 5.37
C ILE A 307 1.72 4.90 6.62
N ARG A 308 2.61 5.86 6.86
CA ARG A 308 3.49 5.88 8.03
C ARG A 308 2.69 5.92 9.33
N ALA A 309 1.73 6.83 9.45
CA ALA A 309 0.88 6.92 10.63
C ALA A 309 -0.05 5.70 10.75
N GLN A 310 -0.56 5.16 9.65
CA GLN A 310 -1.35 3.92 9.67
C GLN A 310 -0.53 2.76 10.27
N ARG A 311 0.75 2.64 9.92
CA ARG A 311 1.66 1.64 10.49
C ARG A 311 1.94 1.89 11.98
N TYR A 312 2.26 3.13 12.36
CA TYR A 312 2.51 3.52 13.75
C TYR A 312 1.30 3.26 14.66
N THR A 313 0.09 3.51 14.14
CA THR A 313 -1.16 3.43 14.91
C THR A 313 -1.86 2.08 14.83
N ASN A 314 -1.60 1.26 13.80
CA ASN A 314 -2.39 0.08 13.43
C ASN A 314 -3.81 0.40 12.92
N LEU A 315 -4.04 1.60 12.39
CA LEU A 315 -5.33 2.03 11.83
C LEU A 315 -5.30 2.09 10.30
N TYR A 316 -5.24 0.92 9.68
CA TYR A 316 -5.19 0.80 8.22
C TYR A 316 -6.51 1.13 7.52
N ARG A 317 -6.43 1.94 6.47
CA ARG A 317 -7.58 2.30 5.63
C ARG A 317 -8.00 1.19 4.67
N ASN A 318 -7.07 0.33 4.25
CA ASN A 318 -7.35 -0.86 3.43
C ASN A 318 -8.18 -0.56 2.16
N GLY A 319 -7.91 0.57 1.49
CA GLY A 319 -8.66 1.02 0.30
C GLY A 319 -9.90 1.87 0.59
N SER A 320 -10.25 2.10 1.86
CA SER A 320 -11.31 3.04 2.24
C SER A 320 -10.91 4.49 1.95
N VAL A 321 -11.80 5.24 1.29
CA VAL A 321 -11.69 6.71 1.15
C VAL A 321 -11.78 7.41 2.51
N ASN A 322 -12.54 6.86 3.46
CA ASN A 322 -12.69 7.43 4.80
C ASN A 322 -11.41 7.31 5.64
N ILE A 323 -11.08 8.37 6.37
CA ILE A 323 -9.87 8.58 7.15
C ILE A 323 -10.20 8.50 8.65
N PRO A 324 -9.68 7.50 9.40
CA PRO A 324 -9.86 7.42 10.85
C PRO A 324 -9.12 8.54 11.59
N PHE A 325 -9.59 8.87 12.78
CA PHE A 325 -8.85 9.74 13.71
C PHE A 325 -8.22 8.93 14.85
N ILE A 326 -7.36 9.57 15.62
CA ILE A 326 -6.92 9.13 16.94
C ILE A 326 -7.12 10.27 17.94
N ALA A 327 -7.44 9.90 19.17
CA ALA A 327 -7.20 10.72 20.36
C ALA A 327 -6.48 9.82 21.35
N ALA A 328 -5.17 9.98 21.48
CA ALA A 328 -4.30 9.09 22.24
C ALA A 328 -3.62 9.84 23.38
N LYS A 329 -3.41 9.17 24.51
CA LYS A 329 -2.52 9.64 25.58
C LYS A 329 -1.22 8.84 25.54
N VAL A 330 -0.09 9.51 25.73
CA VAL A 330 1.23 8.87 25.89
C VAL A 330 1.90 9.44 27.14
N PHE A 331 2.54 8.58 27.92
CA PHE A 331 3.19 8.97 29.17
C PHE A 331 4.66 9.32 28.94
N ALA A 332 5.19 10.18 29.82
CA ALA A 332 6.59 10.56 29.86
C ALA A 332 7.53 9.36 29.75
N GLY A 333 8.49 9.43 28.81
CA GLY A 333 9.55 8.44 28.63
C GLY A 333 9.12 7.15 27.92
N GLU A 334 7.82 6.93 27.70
CA GLU A 334 7.32 5.74 27.02
C GLU A 334 7.48 5.82 25.50
N THR A 335 7.79 4.68 24.90
CA THR A 335 7.78 4.52 23.44
C THR A 335 6.49 3.82 23.02
N ALA A 336 5.58 4.56 22.40
CA ALA A 336 4.25 4.05 22.05
C ALA A 336 4.29 2.99 20.93
N ALA A 337 5.20 3.12 19.96
CA ALA A 337 5.45 2.10 18.94
C ALA A 337 6.88 1.56 19.02
N LEU A 338 7.04 0.27 19.29
CA LEU A 338 8.34 -0.39 19.45
C LEU A 338 8.80 -0.99 18.13
N ASN A 339 10.09 -0.82 17.79
CA ASN A 339 10.67 -1.24 16.52
C ASN A 339 9.87 -0.66 15.34
N PHE A 340 9.87 0.68 15.24
CA PHE A 340 9.21 1.41 14.17
C PHE A 340 10.25 2.13 13.29
N SER A 341 10.47 1.60 12.09
CA SER A 341 11.44 2.05 11.10
C SER A 341 10.95 1.83 9.66
N GLY A 342 9.68 1.45 9.52
CA GLY A 342 8.95 1.41 8.26
C GLY A 342 9.08 0.11 7.46
N VAL A 343 10.06 -0.76 7.74
CA VAL A 343 10.35 -2.01 7.00
C VAL A 343 10.35 -3.27 7.88
N GLU A 344 10.27 -3.12 9.19
CA GLU A 344 10.26 -4.21 10.16
C GLU A 344 8.86 -4.66 10.58
N LEU A 345 8.84 -5.79 11.27
CA LEU A 345 7.69 -6.22 12.06
C LEU A 345 7.61 -5.35 13.31
N ILE A 346 6.58 -4.53 13.39
CA ILE A 346 6.34 -3.68 14.55
C ILE A 346 5.90 -4.57 15.71
N ASP A 347 6.56 -4.48 16.86
CA ASP A 347 6.26 -5.30 18.03
C ASP A 347 5.08 -4.77 18.85
N LYS A 348 4.84 -3.46 18.76
CA LYS A 348 3.77 -2.74 19.46
C LYS A 348 3.43 -1.47 18.68
N THR A 349 2.15 -1.18 18.53
CA THR A 349 1.68 0.09 17.92
C THR A 349 1.00 0.98 18.96
N LEU A 350 0.67 2.22 18.60
CA LEU A 350 -0.09 3.13 19.47
C LEU A 350 -1.45 2.54 19.91
N TYR A 351 -2.12 1.77 19.04
CA TYR A 351 -3.35 1.05 19.40
C TYR A 351 -3.10 0.07 20.54
N HIS A 352 -2.09 -0.79 20.40
CA HIS A 352 -1.75 -1.77 21.43
C HIS A 352 -1.36 -1.09 22.74
N TYR A 353 -0.55 -0.03 22.66
CA TYR A 353 -0.19 0.77 23.83
C TYR A 353 -1.42 1.32 24.57
N ASN A 354 -2.37 1.95 23.87
CA ASN A 354 -3.57 2.51 24.50
C ASN A 354 -4.52 1.42 25.03
N TYR A 355 -4.62 0.28 24.33
CA TYR A 355 -5.39 -0.87 24.80
C TYR A 355 -4.85 -1.43 26.11
N LEU A 356 -3.52 -1.54 26.24
CA LEU A 356 -2.87 -1.99 27.47
C LEU A 356 -3.05 -0.98 28.60
N PHE A 357 -2.94 0.31 28.29
CA PHE A 357 -3.21 1.38 29.24
C PHE A 357 -4.63 1.29 29.81
N ASP A 358 -5.65 1.04 28.99
CA ASP A 358 -7.04 0.91 29.46
C ASP A 358 -7.25 -0.27 30.41
N LYS A 359 -6.50 -1.35 30.21
CA LYS A 359 -6.60 -2.55 31.06
C LYS A 359 -5.88 -2.42 32.39
N ILE A 360 -4.71 -1.78 32.39
CA ILE A 360 -3.75 -1.86 33.51
C ILE A 360 -3.61 -0.51 34.23
N GLY A 361 -3.91 0.60 33.56
CA GLY A 361 -3.67 1.94 34.09
C GLY A 361 -2.19 2.33 34.07
N ARG A 362 -1.84 3.40 34.79
CA ARG A 362 -0.45 3.88 34.96
C ARG A 362 0.15 3.26 36.22
N HIS A 363 1.29 2.59 36.10
CA HIS A 363 2.10 2.19 37.26
C HIS A 363 3.36 3.05 37.33
N LYS A 364 3.76 3.45 38.55
CA LYS A 364 4.78 4.48 38.76
C LYS A 364 6.21 4.01 38.47
N ASP A 365 6.47 2.70 38.54
CA ASP A 365 7.84 2.16 38.60
C ASP A 365 8.12 1.05 37.57
N GLN A 366 7.17 0.74 36.69
CA GLN A 366 7.34 -0.27 35.64
C GLN A 366 6.77 0.28 34.34
N SER A 367 7.52 0.09 33.25
CA SER A 367 7.01 0.46 31.93
C SER A 367 5.76 -0.36 31.62
N ILE A 368 4.82 0.20 30.85
CA ILE A 368 3.64 -0.57 30.38
C ILE A 368 4.09 -1.85 29.64
N ASN A 369 5.31 -1.84 29.09
CA ASN A 369 5.95 -2.96 28.41
C ASN A 369 6.31 -4.13 29.33
N GLU A 370 6.68 -3.87 30.58
CA GLU A 370 6.97 -4.90 31.58
C GLU A 370 5.70 -5.51 32.18
N LEU A 371 4.64 -4.72 32.24
CA LEU A 371 3.39 -5.06 32.93
C LEU A 371 2.45 -5.96 32.13
N CYS A 372 2.48 -5.89 30.79
CA CYS A 372 1.69 -6.78 29.96
C CYS A 372 2.55 -7.77 29.16
N PRO A 373 2.81 -8.96 29.71
CA PRO A 373 3.53 -9.98 28.98
C PRO A 373 2.68 -10.66 27.88
N LYS A 374 1.38 -10.37 27.78
CA LYS A 374 0.48 -11.07 26.84
C LYS A 374 0.68 -10.60 25.40
N ILE A 375 1.09 -11.49 24.49
CA ILE A 375 1.24 -11.21 23.06
C ILE A 375 0.00 -11.63 22.29
N LYS A 376 -0.52 -10.74 21.44
CA LYS A 376 -1.56 -11.04 20.47
C LYS A 376 -0.97 -11.72 19.23
N PHE A 377 -1.47 -12.89 18.87
CA PHE A 377 -1.05 -13.56 17.63
C PHE A 377 -1.50 -12.79 16.38
N ASN A 378 -2.68 -12.17 16.46
CA ASN A 378 -3.26 -11.38 15.39
C ASN A 378 -3.02 -9.89 15.63
N PHE A 379 -1.74 -9.51 15.60
CA PHE A 379 -1.28 -8.15 15.88
C PHE A 379 -2.02 -7.07 15.06
N TYR A 380 -2.31 -7.32 13.78
CA TYR A 380 -2.97 -6.32 12.94
C TYR A 380 -4.50 -6.25 13.10
N SER A 381 -5.09 -6.99 14.05
CA SER A 381 -6.51 -6.87 14.35
C SER A 381 -6.77 -5.83 15.45
N ASN A 382 -7.63 -4.86 15.12
CA ASN A 382 -8.08 -3.80 16.02
C ASN A 382 -9.51 -4.00 16.55
N THR A 383 -10.12 -5.16 16.27
CA THR A 383 -11.47 -5.51 16.76
C THR A 383 -11.48 -6.77 17.62
N PHE A 384 -10.33 -7.42 17.76
CA PHE A 384 -10.20 -8.69 18.44
C PHE A 384 -10.02 -8.49 19.95
N LEU A 385 -10.88 -9.10 20.77
CA LEU A 385 -10.72 -9.18 22.22
C LEU A 385 -9.96 -10.46 22.58
N ASP A 386 -9.03 -10.37 23.53
CA ASP A 386 -8.19 -11.50 23.94
C ASP A 386 -9.03 -12.70 24.43
N SER A 387 -10.25 -12.45 24.93
CA SER A 387 -11.22 -13.47 25.34
C SER A 387 -11.78 -14.33 24.20
N ASP A 388 -11.74 -13.86 22.96
CA ASP A 388 -12.44 -14.50 21.85
C ASP A 388 -11.67 -15.73 21.31
N LEU A 389 -10.35 -15.77 21.52
CA LEU A 389 -9.45 -16.86 21.13
C LEU A 389 -8.33 -17.10 22.16
N PRO A 390 -8.64 -17.67 23.34
CA PRO A 390 -7.64 -17.93 24.38
C PRO A 390 -6.52 -18.85 23.90
N GLU A 391 -6.77 -19.72 22.91
CA GLU A 391 -5.76 -20.58 22.28
C GLU A 391 -4.64 -19.79 21.57
N PHE A 392 -4.83 -18.50 21.32
CA PHE A 392 -3.88 -17.61 20.67
C PHE A 392 -3.29 -16.53 21.61
N GLU A 393 -3.32 -16.78 22.92
CA GLU A 393 -2.68 -15.93 23.94
C GLU A 393 -1.35 -16.55 24.42
N ILE A 394 -0.24 -15.79 24.43
CA ILE A 394 1.05 -16.20 25.03
C ILE A 394 1.43 -15.23 26.16
N ASN A 395 1.90 -15.77 27.28
CA ASN A 395 2.52 -15.01 28.37
C ASN A 395 4.06 -14.90 28.18
N ARG A 396 4.58 -13.69 27.89
CA ARG A 396 6.02 -13.36 27.71
C ARG A 396 6.89 -13.70 28.91
N LYS A 397 6.40 -13.62 30.15
CA LYS A 397 7.25 -13.77 31.36
C LYS A 397 7.98 -15.14 31.40
N ASN A 398 7.48 -16.14 30.69
CA ASN A 398 8.04 -17.49 30.70
C ASN A 398 8.69 -17.92 29.36
N ASN A 399 8.61 -17.13 28.28
CA ASN A 399 8.85 -17.65 26.91
C ASN A 399 9.45 -16.67 25.88
N LEU A 400 10.09 -15.57 26.30
CA LEU A 400 10.59 -14.52 25.38
C LEU A 400 11.42 -15.04 24.18
N SER A 401 12.23 -16.09 24.38
CA SER A 401 13.07 -16.67 23.33
C SER A 401 12.33 -17.62 22.37
N ASN A 402 11.07 -18.02 22.67
CA ASN A 402 10.35 -19.10 21.96
C ASN A 402 8.95 -18.69 21.41
N ILE A 403 8.57 -17.41 21.44
CA ILE A 403 7.21 -16.95 21.04
C ILE A 403 6.82 -17.45 19.64
N GLU A 404 7.69 -17.28 18.64
CA GLU A 404 7.40 -17.71 17.27
C GLU A 404 7.32 -19.24 17.15
N SER A 405 8.14 -19.98 17.91
CA SER A 405 8.05 -21.45 17.96
C SER A 405 6.73 -21.91 18.56
N ILE A 406 6.24 -21.25 19.62
CA ILE A 406 4.91 -21.53 20.20
C ILE A 406 3.81 -21.18 19.20
N LYS A 407 3.94 -20.04 18.49
CA LYS A 407 3.00 -19.61 17.46
C LYS A 407 2.87 -20.65 16.36
N GLN A 408 4.00 -21.16 15.87
CA GLN A 408 4.06 -22.21 14.86
C GLN A 408 3.49 -23.52 15.34
N ALA A 409 3.82 -23.97 16.56
CA ALA A 409 3.28 -25.19 17.13
C ALA A 409 1.74 -25.13 17.23
N ARG A 410 1.18 -23.98 17.62
CA ARG A 410 -0.27 -23.78 17.69
C ARG A 410 -0.94 -23.74 16.32
N PHE A 411 -0.37 -23.04 15.35
CA PHE A 411 -0.87 -23.09 13.97
C PHE A 411 -0.83 -24.51 13.42
N LYS A 412 0.29 -25.22 13.61
CA LYS A 412 0.44 -26.61 13.21
C LYS A 412 -0.65 -27.48 13.82
N ALA A 413 -0.87 -27.41 15.14
CA ALA A 413 -1.93 -28.17 15.80
C ALA A 413 -3.32 -27.87 15.22
N ILE A 414 -3.67 -26.59 15.01
CA ILE A 414 -4.98 -26.20 14.47
C ILE A 414 -5.16 -26.68 13.02
N ILE A 415 -4.11 -26.56 12.20
CA ILE A 415 -4.15 -26.91 10.79
C ILE A 415 -4.17 -28.43 10.60
N GLU A 416 -3.33 -29.15 11.33
CA GLU A 416 -3.16 -30.61 11.19
C GLU A 416 -4.24 -31.41 11.92
N ASN A 417 -5.01 -30.81 12.84
CA ASN A 417 -6.29 -31.38 13.31
C ASN A 417 -7.21 -31.74 12.14
N ASN A 418 -7.02 -31.13 10.97
CA ASN A 418 -7.52 -31.66 9.71
C ASN A 418 -6.49 -32.63 9.12
N ASN A 419 -6.67 -33.93 9.34
CA ASN A 419 -5.78 -35.03 8.90
C ASN A 419 -5.39 -35.02 7.40
N LYS A 420 -6.03 -34.18 6.58
CA LYS A 420 -5.81 -34.02 5.14
C LYS A 420 -4.81 -32.90 4.79
N LEU A 421 -4.41 -32.09 5.75
CA LEU A 421 -3.50 -30.96 5.57
C LEU A 421 -2.18 -31.20 6.30
N ILE A 422 -1.10 -30.66 5.75
CA ILE A 422 0.21 -30.59 6.40
C ILE A 422 0.65 -29.14 6.37
N TYR A 423 1.05 -28.60 7.51
CA TYR A 423 1.64 -27.27 7.61
C TYR A 423 3.14 -27.39 7.82
N GLN A 424 3.92 -26.78 6.94
CA GLN A 424 5.36 -26.68 7.10
C GLN A 424 5.76 -25.23 7.35
N SER A 425 6.63 -25.03 8.32
CA SER A 425 7.35 -23.79 8.51
C SER A 425 8.81 -24.13 8.78
N SER A 426 9.68 -23.60 7.93
CA SER A 426 11.10 -23.94 7.90
C SER A 426 11.92 -22.68 7.67
N TYR A 427 13.16 -22.72 8.15
CA TYR A 427 14.10 -21.61 8.11
C TYR A 427 15.39 -22.09 7.47
N TYR A 428 16.04 -21.26 6.66
CA TYR A 428 17.28 -21.62 5.97
C TYR A 428 18.32 -20.52 5.98
N ASP A 429 19.59 -20.93 5.95
CA ASP A 429 20.65 -20.15 5.33
C ASP A 429 20.74 -20.52 3.85
N LEU A 430 20.66 -19.54 2.95
CA LEU A 430 20.73 -19.79 1.51
C LEU A 430 22.15 -19.96 0.95
N LYS A 431 23.20 -19.69 1.74
CA LYS A 431 24.59 -19.92 1.30
C LYS A 431 24.85 -21.38 0.96
N ASP A 432 24.30 -22.29 1.76
CA ASP A 432 24.52 -23.74 1.68
C ASP A 432 23.20 -24.54 1.73
N PHE A 433 22.05 -23.85 1.79
CA PHE A 433 20.73 -24.45 1.94
C PHE A 433 20.59 -25.28 3.23
N THR A 434 21.30 -24.91 4.30
CA THR A 434 21.20 -25.53 5.62
C THR A 434 19.89 -25.14 6.31
N ARG A 435 19.16 -26.13 6.79
CA ARG A 435 17.92 -25.93 7.56
C ARG A 435 18.25 -25.54 9.00
N LEU A 436 17.61 -24.49 9.49
CA LEU A 436 17.81 -23.95 10.83
C LEU A 436 16.67 -24.36 11.77
N ASN A 437 17.00 -24.50 13.06
CA ASN A 437 16.06 -24.98 14.07
C ASN A 437 15.15 -23.87 14.65
N LYS A 438 15.57 -22.60 14.58
CA LYS A 438 14.87 -21.47 15.21
C LYS A 438 14.97 -20.19 14.39
N ILE A 439 13.94 -19.34 14.49
CA ILE A 439 13.89 -18.04 13.81
C ILE A 439 14.91 -17.03 14.34
N ASN A 440 15.26 -17.09 15.63
CA ASN A 440 16.20 -16.12 16.22
C ASN A 440 17.58 -16.19 15.58
N ASN A 441 17.98 -17.39 15.14
CA ASN A 441 19.24 -17.62 14.44
C ASN A 441 19.30 -16.85 13.10
N LEU A 442 18.16 -16.43 12.54
CA LEU A 442 18.13 -15.68 11.27
C LEU A 442 18.73 -14.27 11.40
N LYS A 443 18.76 -13.68 12.60
CA LYS A 443 19.33 -12.34 12.80
C LYS A 443 20.85 -12.29 12.65
N GLU A 444 21.50 -13.45 12.77
CA GLU A 444 22.96 -13.61 12.76
C GLU A 444 23.47 -14.16 11.42
N ILE A 445 22.56 -14.44 10.49
CA ILE A 445 22.86 -15.06 9.20
C ILE A 445 22.76 -14.00 8.09
N GLU A 446 23.64 -14.10 7.11
CA GLU A 446 23.72 -13.13 6.01
C GLU A 446 22.60 -13.34 4.98
N GLU A 447 22.22 -14.60 4.70
CA GLU A 447 21.20 -14.94 3.69
C GLU A 447 20.01 -15.73 4.28
N PRO A 448 19.29 -15.16 5.27
CA PRO A 448 18.20 -15.86 5.93
C PRO A 448 16.99 -16.01 5.02
N LEU A 449 16.32 -17.17 5.08
CA LEU A 449 15.06 -17.42 4.38
C LEU A 449 14.01 -18.04 5.31
N ILE A 450 12.81 -17.48 5.28
CA ILE A 450 11.61 -18.07 5.90
C ILE A 450 10.73 -18.70 4.83
N PHE A 451 10.45 -19.98 5.00
CA PHE A 451 9.59 -20.80 4.15
C PHE A 451 8.33 -21.25 4.90
N ASN A 452 7.18 -21.15 4.25
CA ASN A 452 5.92 -21.70 4.76
C ASN A 452 5.17 -22.42 3.65
N SER A 453 4.52 -23.54 3.97
CA SER A 453 3.66 -24.24 3.01
C SER A 453 2.43 -24.86 3.66
N ILE A 454 1.39 -25.02 2.85
CA ILE A 454 0.24 -25.90 3.11
C ILE A 454 0.22 -26.95 2.02
N ILE A 455 0.23 -28.21 2.42
CA ILE A 455 0.10 -29.36 1.52
C ILE A 455 -1.25 -30.02 1.77
N VAL A 456 -1.99 -30.23 0.69
CA VAL A 456 -3.29 -30.91 0.67
C VAL A 456 -3.07 -32.32 0.13
N LYS A 457 -3.28 -33.32 1.00
CA LYS A 457 -3.06 -34.74 0.65
C LYS A 457 -4.01 -35.24 -0.43
N ASP A 458 -5.26 -34.78 -0.40
CA ASP A 458 -6.33 -35.17 -1.32
C ASP A 458 -7.07 -33.92 -1.83
N PRO A 459 -6.70 -33.38 -3.01
CA PRO A 459 -7.33 -32.19 -3.60
C PRO A 459 -8.84 -32.33 -3.85
N ALA A 460 -9.36 -33.55 -4.02
CA ALA A 460 -10.78 -33.77 -4.26
C ALA A 460 -11.66 -33.47 -3.02
N LYS A 461 -11.05 -33.29 -1.85
CA LYS A 461 -11.73 -32.99 -0.57
C LYS A 461 -11.69 -31.51 -0.19
N ILE A 462 -11.12 -30.67 -1.04
CA ILE A 462 -11.10 -29.22 -0.86
C ILE A 462 -11.82 -28.52 -2.01
N GLU A 463 -12.35 -27.35 -1.72
CA GLU A 463 -12.80 -26.40 -2.73
C GLU A 463 -11.75 -25.29 -2.82
N LEU A 464 -11.30 -25.03 -4.05
CA LEU A 464 -10.50 -23.86 -4.40
C LEU A 464 -11.42 -22.81 -5.01
N LYS A 465 -11.57 -21.67 -4.33
CA LYS A 465 -12.45 -20.59 -4.76
C LYS A 465 -11.64 -19.33 -5.06
N PRO A 466 -11.41 -19.00 -6.35
CA PRO A 466 -10.80 -17.73 -6.73
C PRO A 466 -11.75 -16.57 -6.41
N PHE A 467 -11.19 -15.43 -6.08
CA PHE A 467 -11.88 -14.17 -5.86
C PHE A 467 -11.12 -13.07 -6.59
N LEU A 468 -11.85 -12.28 -7.40
CA LEU A 468 -11.34 -11.10 -8.10
C LEU A 468 -11.99 -9.85 -7.52
N ALA A 469 -11.18 -8.82 -7.31
CA ALA A 469 -11.59 -7.54 -6.78
C ALA A 469 -12.37 -6.68 -7.77
N GLU A 470 -12.35 -6.99 -9.07
CA GLU A 470 -13.04 -6.23 -10.13
C GLU A 470 -14.56 -6.17 -9.93
N GLY A 471 -15.14 -7.16 -9.23
CA GLY A 471 -16.54 -7.12 -8.79
C GLY A 471 -16.81 -6.19 -7.60
N THR A 472 -15.82 -5.38 -7.18
CA THR A 472 -15.91 -4.44 -6.07
C THR A 472 -15.52 -3.04 -6.51
N ASN A 473 -15.97 -2.00 -5.80
CA ASN A 473 -15.77 -0.61 -6.18
C ASN A 473 -14.29 -0.13 -6.20
N ASN A 474 -13.32 -0.94 -5.75
CA ASN A 474 -11.96 -0.45 -5.45
C ASN A 474 -10.82 -1.14 -6.21
N GLY A 475 -11.09 -2.10 -7.12
CA GLY A 475 -10.09 -2.81 -7.94
C GLY A 475 -9.02 -3.65 -7.19
N ILE A 476 -8.86 -3.43 -5.89
CA ILE A 476 -8.09 -4.23 -4.92
C ILE A 476 -8.90 -4.37 -3.62
N VAL A 477 -8.70 -5.47 -2.89
CA VAL A 477 -9.40 -5.69 -1.62
C VAL A 477 -8.46 -6.22 -0.54
N SER A 478 -8.66 -5.75 0.70
CA SER A 478 -8.03 -6.30 1.89
C SER A 478 -8.67 -7.62 2.31
N ALA A 479 -7.89 -8.70 2.29
CA ALA A 479 -8.33 -10.03 2.75
C ALA A 479 -8.85 -10.00 4.19
N ARG A 480 -8.20 -9.23 5.08
CA ARG A 480 -8.63 -9.03 6.47
C ARG A 480 -10.04 -8.44 6.56
N GLN A 481 -10.36 -7.45 5.73
CA GLN A 481 -11.70 -6.85 5.71
C GLN A 481 -12.74 -7.78 5.10
N LEU A 482 -12.40 -8.52 4.04
CA LEU A 482 -13.28 -9.51 3.41
C LEU A 482 -13.72 -10.58 4.41
N VAL A 483 -12.77 -11.10 5.20
CA VAL A 483 -13.03 -12.12 6.21
C VAL A 483 -13.98 -11.60 7.29
N LYS A 484 -13.77 -10.37 7.79
CA LYS A 484 -14.65 -9.77 8.81
C LYS A 484 -16.07 -9.50 8.30
N LYS A 485 -16.21 -9.06 7.05
CA LYS A 485 -17.52 -8.77 6.41
C LYS A 485 -18.33 -10.02 6.04
N SER A 486 -17.86 -11.23 6.37
CA SER A 486 -18.62 -12.48 6.24
C SER A 486 -18.98 -12.90 4.80
N ILE A 487 -18.15 -12.57 3.80
CA ILE A 487 -18.37 -13.04 2.40
C ILE A 487 -17.98 -14.54 2.25
N GLN A 488 -17.27 -15.12 3.22
CA GLN A 488 -16.78 -16.50 3.22
C GLN A 488 -17.03 -17.17 4.61
N PRO A 489 -16.99 -18.51 4.74
CA PRO A 489 -17.81 -19.27 5.67
C PRO A 489 -17.35 -19.18 7.13
N LYS A 490 -18.25 -19.59 8.03
CA LYS A 490 -18.07 -19.64 9.49
C LYS A 490 -16.94 -20.57 9.98
N ASN A 491 -16.34 -21.38 9.10
CA ASN A 491 -15.35 -22.43 9.42
C ASN A 491 -13.92 -22.05 9.02
N SER A 492 -12.93 -22.83 9.47
CA SER A 492 -11.52 -22.67 9.12
C SER A 492 -11.27 -22.78 7.61
N ALA A 493 -10.59 -21.79 7.02
CA ALA A 493 -10.21 -21.74 5.61
C ALA A 493 -8.77 -21.24 5.48
N PHE A 494 -8.16 -21.42 4.30
CA PHE A 494 -6.86 -20.81 3.99
C PHE A 494 -7.01 -19.78 2.90
N TYR A 495 -6.07 -18.85 2.90
CA TYR A 495 -5.95 -17.80 1.92
C TYR A 495 -4.55 -17.81 1.35
N HIS A 496 -4.44 -17.57 0.05
CA HIS A 496 -3.20 -17.06 -0.53
C HIS A 496 -3.48 -16.02 -1.62
N ASN A 497 -2.53 -15.12 -1.85
CA ASN A 497 -2.60 -14.23 -3.01
C ASN A 497 -2.50 -15.03 -4.30
N PHE A 498 -3.03 -14.48 -5.39
CA PHE A 498 -3.06 -15.17 -6.67
C PHE A 498 -2.20 -14.45 -7.73
N LEU A 499 -2.73 -14.18 -8.92
CA LEU A 499 -1.96 -13.70 -10.06
C LEU A 499 -1.88 -12.16 -10.13
N TYR A 500 -1.07 -11.70 -11.10
CA TYR A 500 -0.75 -10.30 -11.32
C TYR A 500 -1.97 -9.44 -11.67
N PHE A 501 -1.84 -8.14 -11.41
CA PHE A 501 -2.86 -7.13 -11.69
C PHE A 501 -2.23 -5.79 -12.05
N LEU A 502 -3.01 -4.93 -12.69
CA LEU A 502 -2.58 -3.68 -13.27
C LEU A 502 -2.58 -2.56 -12.23
N THR A 503 -1.46 -2.34 -11.55
CA THR A 503 -1.36 -1.28 -10.53
C THR A 503 -1.49 0.12 -11.12
N ASP A 504 -1.86 1.11 -10.29
CA ASP A 504 -1.89 2.54 -10.66
C ASP A 504 -0.58 3.00 -11.33
N LYS A 505 0.56 2.46 -10.88
CA LYS A 505 1.87 2.73 -11.49
C LYS A 505 1.93 2.21 -12.93
N LEU A 506 1.51 0.97 -13.17
CA LEU A 506 1.51 0.38 -14.51
C LEU A 506 0.52 1.09 -15.45
N ILE A 507 -0.62 1.57 -14.93
CA ILE A 507 -1.57 2.40 -15.69
C ILE A 507 -0.91 3.72 -16.09
N SER A 508 -0.26 4.40 -15.15
CA SER A 508 0.47 5.64 -15.43
C SER A 508 1.58 5.42 -16.48
N ASP A 509 2.36 4.36 -16.34
CA ASP A 509 3.41 4.00 -17.31
C ASP A 509 2.83 3.62 -18.69
N TYR A 510 1.64 3.02 -18.73
CA TYR A 510 0.94 2.72 -19.97
C TYR A 510 0.46 3.99 -20.69
N ASN A 511 -0.15 4.92 -19.94
CA ASN A 511 -0.72 6.16 -20.45
C ASN A 511 0.34 7.17 -20.88
N GLU A 512 1.48 7.23 -20.18
CA GLU A 512 2.59 8.13 -20.52
C GLU A 512 3.17 7.81 -21.91
N LEU A 513 3.32 6.53 -22.26
CA LEU A 513 3.77 6.14 -23.61
C LEU A 513 2.79 6.60 -24.71
N ARG A 514 1.53 6.83 -24.33
CA ARG A 514 0.43 7.22 -25.21
C ARG A 514 0.00 8.67 -25.04
N LYS A 515 0.86 9.53 -24.48
CA LYS A 515 0.57 10.97 -24.35
C LYS A 515 0.23 11.67 -25.69
N GLU A 516 0.77 11.17 -26.79
CA GLU A 516 0.50 11.64 -28.17
C GLU A 516 -0.80 11.05 -28.75
N TYR A 517 -1.38 10.05 -28.09
CA TYR A 517 -2.60 9.34 -28.48
C TYR A 517 -3.59 9.31 -27.29
N PRO A 518 -4.15 10.46 -26.88
CA PRO A 518 -4.95 10.56 -25.66
C PRO A 518 -6.19 9.64 -25.66
N LEU A 519 -6.77 9.36 -26.84
CA LEU A 519 -7.90 8.42 -26.98
C LEU A 519 -7.48 6.95 -26.84
N GLU A 520 -6.19 6.64 -26.81
CA GLU A 520 -5.66 5.30 -26.54
C GLU A 520 -5.23 5.09 -25.07
N GLN A 521 -5.39 6.11 -24.21
CA GLN A 521 -5.11 6.02 -22.78
C GLN A 521 -6.22 5.27 -22.02
N LEU A 522 -5.86 4.63 -20.92
CA LEU A 522 -6.76 3.87 -20.06
C LEU A 522 -7.31 4.75 -18.94
N ASN A 523 -8.60 4.54 -18.68
CA ASN A 523 -9.29 4.98 -17.47
C ASN A 523 -9.92 3.75 -16.79
N LEU A 524 -9.08 2.77 -16.46
CA LEU A 524 -9.45 1.52 -15.80
C LEU A 524 -8.65 1.39 -14.52
N ASP A 525 -9.27 0.88 -13.45
CA ASP A 525 -8.61 0.74 -12.14
C ASP A 525 -8.31 -0.72 -11.80
N ASN A 526 -7.04 -1.02 -11.52
CA ASN A 526 -6.56 -2.23 -10.87
C ASN A 526 -7.17 -3.56 -11.37
N ILE A 527 -7.22 -3.77 -12.68
CA ILE A 527 -7.73 -4.99 -13.31
C ILE A 527 -6.75 -6.18 -13.23
N PHE A 528 -7.28 -7.39 -13.26
CA PHE A 528 -6.55 -8.65 -13.38
C PHE A 528 -5.74 -8.68 -14.68
N LEU A 529 -4.48 -9.13 -14.60
CA LEU A 529 -3.60 -9.24 -15.75
C LEU A 529 -3.34 -10.70 -16.12
N GLY A 530 -4.11 -11.18 -17.11
CA GLY A 530 -3.87 -12.48 -17.71
C GLY A 530 -5.11 -13.14 -18.27
N TYR A 531 -5.05 -14.46 -18.35
CA TYR A 531 -6.12 -15.29 -18.85
C TYR A 531 -7.07 -15.69 -17.72
N TYR A 532 -8.37 -15.73 -17.97
CA TYR A 532 -9.31 -16.41 -17.10
C TYR A 532 -10.41 -17.13 -17.89
N LEU A 533 -10.93 -18.18 -17.29
CA LEU A 533 -12.13 -18.92 -17.65
C LEU A 533 -12.93 -19.15 -16.38
N GLN A 534 -14.23 -18.86 -16.42
CA GLN A 534 -15.19 -19.17 -15.38
C GLN A 534 -16.40 -19.84 -16.02
N ASN A 535 -16.66 -21.09 -15.65
CA ASN A 535 -17.79 -21.91 -16.13
C ASN A 535 -18.89 -22.13 -15.07
N ARG A 536 -18.86 -21.39 -13.95
CA ARG A 536 -19.95 -21.42 -12.95
C ARG A 536 -21.05 -20.42 -13.33
N GLY A 537 -22.18 -20.93 -13.82
CA GLY A 537 -23.30 -20.09 -14.27
C GLY A 537 -23.14 -19.70 -15.74
N SER A 538 -22.84 -18.43 -16.02
CA SER A 538 -22.52 -17.97 -17.38
C SER A 538 -21.04 -18.16 -17.68
N ARG A 539 -20.70 -18.86 -18.77
CA ARG A 539 -19.31 -18.97 -19.23
C ARG A 539 -18.74 -17.58 -19.51
N LYS A 540 -17.62 -17.25 -18.87
CA LYS A 540 -16.83 -16.03 -19.13
C LYS A 540 -15.39 -16.45 -19.38
N GLU A 541 -14.83 -16.00 -20.49
CA GLU A 541 -13.47 -16.32 -20.88
C GLU A 541 -12.77 -15.07 -21.42
N SER A 542 -11.51 -14.83 -21.05
CA SER A 542 -10.69 -13.75 -21.58
C SER A 542 -9.60 -14.25 -22.52
N PHE A 543 -9.03 -13.36 -23.32
CA PHE A 543 -7.91 -13.71 -24.19
C PHE A 543 -6.62 -13.91 -23.39
N PRO A 544 -5.87 -15.01 -23.63
CA PRO A 544 -4.49 -15.08 -23.19
C PRO A 544 -3.63 -14.10 -23.99
N LEU A 545 -2.86 -13.27 -23.28
CA LEU A 545 -2.04 -12.22 -23.89
C LEU A 545 -0.68 -12.73 -24.41
N TYR A 546 -0.16 -13.78 -23.78
CA TYR A 546 1.15 -14.38 -24.04
C TYR A 546 1.01 -15.91 -23.94
N ASN A 547 2.10 -16.65 -23.73
CA ASN A 547 2.11 -18.10 -23.50
C ASN A 547 2.41 -18.44 -22.03
N LYS A 548 1.81 -17.68 -21.11
CA LYS A 548 2.11 -17.77 -19.67
C LYS A 548 1.50 -19.02 -19.04
N GLY A 549 2.06 -19.42 -17.90
CA GLY A 549 1.54 -20.49 -17.08
C GLY A 549 0.12 -20.22 -16.60
N PHE A 550 -0.69 -21.27 -16.51
CA PHE A 550 -2.03 -21.25 -15.94
C PHE A 550 -2.29 -22.44 -15.03
N MET A 551 -3.32 -22.28 -14.19
CA MET A 551 -3.90 -23.34 -13.36
C MET A 551 -5.41 -23.43 -13.65
N GLY A 552 -5.90 -24.65 -13.85
CA GLY A 552 -7.32 -24.99 -13.94
C GLY A 552 -7.78 -25.86 -12.77
N TYR A 553 -9.06 -25.78 -12.45
CA TYR A 553 -9.73 -26.60 -11.46
C TYR A 553 -11.00 -27.20 -12.05
N SER A 554 -11.17 -28.51 -11.94
CA SER A 554 -12.28 -29.26 -12.53
C SER A 554 -13.43 -29.51 -11.55
N ASN A 555 -14.58 -30.01 -12.03
CA ASN A 555 -15.70 -30.39 -11.16
C ASN A 555 -15.30 -31.54 -10.22
N SER A 556 -14.56 -32.50 -10.77
CA SER A 556 -13.99 -33.65 -10.03
C SER A 556 -12.99 -33.24 -8.93
N GLY A 557 -12.52 -31.99 -8.93
CA GLY A 557 -11.54 -31.48 -7.96
C GLY A 557 -10.09 -31.71 -8.37
N GLN A 558 -9.86 -32.09 -9.64
CA GLN A 558 -8.54 -32.17 -10.24
C GLN A 558 -7.99 -30.77 -10.50
N ILE A 559 -6.68 -30.64 -10.32
CA ILE A 559 -5.93 -29.42 -10.61
C ILE A 559 -5.06 -29.69 -11.83
N ILE A 560 -5.19 -28.84 -12.84
CA ILE A 560 -4.47 -28.95 -14.10
C ILE A 560 -3.56 -27.74 -14.25
N PHE A 561 -2.35 -27.95 -14.74
CA PHE A 561 -1.40 -26.89 -15.07
C PHE A 561 -1.03 -26.95 -16.54
N GLY A 562 -0.65 -25.81 -17.08
CA GLY A 562 -0.17 -25.72 -18.45
C GLY A 562 0.26 -24.31 -18.83
N ASN A 563 0.55 -24.11 -20.11
CA ASN A 563 0.77 -22.82 -20.74
C ASN A 563 -0.45 -22.49 -21.60
N ARG A 564 -0.91 -21.23 -21.54
CA ARG A 564 -2.05 -20.78 -22.34
C ARG A 564 -1.60 -19.71 -23.31
N ARG A 565 -1.61 -20.03 -24.60
CA ARG A 565 -1.46 -19.10 -25.74
C ARG A 565 -2.78 -19.02 -26.51
N LEU A 566 -3.00 -17.89 -27.18
CA LEU A 566 -4.12 -17.76 -28.11
C LEU A 566 -3.84 -18.59 -29.37
N GLU A 567 -4.73 -19.53 -29.64
CA GLU A 567 -4.75 -20.36 -30.85
C GLU A 567 -6.04 -20.01 -31.61
N GLY A 568 -6.90 -20.98 -31.92
CA GLY A 568 -8.21 -20.73 -32.53
C GLY A 568 -9.31 -20.37 -31.51
N GLY A 569 -10.49 -20.06 -32.04
CA GLY A 569 -11.68 -19.83 -31.23
C GLY A 569 -12.83 -19.17 -31.97
N ASN A 570 -13.81 -18.76 -31.19
CA ASN A 570 -15.03 -18.10 -31.64
C ASN A 570 -15.32 -16.87 -30.79
N LEU A 571 -15.80 -15.83 -31.46
CA LEU A 571 -16.21 -14.57 -30.89
C LEU A 571 -17.59 -14.22 -31.41
N GLU A 572 -18.46 -13.77 -30.52
CA GLU A 572 -19.76 -13.23 -30.89
C GLU A 572 -19.84 -11.77 -30.43
N ILE A 573 -20.10 -10.86 -31.38
CA ILE A 573 -20.29 -9.43 -31.14
C ILE A 573 -21.71 -9.07 -31.55
N ASN A 574 -22.57 -8.70 -30.59
CA ASN A 574 -23.98 -8.35 -30.84
C ASN A 574 -24.70 -9.36 -31.76
N GLY A 575 -24.49 -10.67 -31.52
CA GLY A 575 -25.08 -11.76 -32.31
C GLY A 575 -24.29 -12.18 -33.55
N TYR A 576 -23.30 -11.40 -34.00
CA TYR A 576 -22.46 -11.76 -35.14
C TYR A 576 -21.29 -12.63 -34.73
N LYS A 577 -21.27 -13.85 -35.27
CA LYS A 577 -20.27 -14.87 -34.97
C LYS A 577 -19.07 -14.77 -35.91
N ILE A 578 -17.89 -14.86 -35.33
CA ILE A 578 -16.60 -14.80 -35.99
C ILE A 578 -15.78 -15.96 -35.46
N SER A 579 -15.33 -16.83 -36.35
CA SER A 579 -14.41 -17.91 -36.03
C SER A 579 -13.05 -17.59 -36.60
N TRP A 580 -11.98 -18.04 -35.94
CA TRP A 580 -10.62 -17.90 -36.44
C TRP A 580 -9.78 -19.14 -36.14
N THR A 581 -8.73 -19.31 -36.94
CA THR A 581 -7.72 -20.35 -36.75
C THR A 581 -6.42 -19.77 -36.20
N LYS A 582 -5.48 -20.64 -35.83
CA LYS A 582 -4.18 -20.25 -35.27
C LYS A 582 -3.38 -19.36 -36.22
N GLU A 583 -3.53 -19.56 -37.54
CA GLU A 583 -2.83 -18.82 -38.59
C GLU A 583 -3.28 -17.34 -38.66
N GLN A 584 -4.45 -17.01 -38.13
CA GLN A 584 -5.00 -15.65 -38.07
C GLN A 584 -4.58 -14.88 -36.80
N VAL A 585 -3.80 -15.50 -35.90
CA VAL A 585 -3.30 -14.85 -34.68
C VAL A 585 -1.88 -14.33 -34.90
N ASN A 586 -1.66 -13.03 -34.68
CA ASN A 586 -0.40 -12.33 -34.95
C ASN A 586 0.11 -12.54 -36.39
N SER A 587 -0.80 -12.74 -37.34
CA SER A 587 -0.42 -12.86 -38.74
C SER A 587 0.12 -11.54 -39.28
N LEU A 588 1.29 -11.61 -39.91
CA LEU A 588 1.86 -10.50 -40.68
C LEU A 588 1.32 -10.49 -42.12
N GLU A 589 0.67 -11.57 -42.54
CA GLU A 589 0.07 -11.68 -43.87
C GLU A 589 -1.20 -10.82 -43.94
N LYS A 590 -1.27 -9.97 -44.98
CA LYS A 590 -2.40 -9.03 -45.15
C LYS A 590 -3.66 -9.66 -45.75
N ASN A 591 -3.61 -10.95 -46.07
CA ASN A 591 -4.63 -11.63 -46.89
C ASN A 591 -5.87 -12.06 -46.09
N PHE A 592 -5.85 -11.94 -44.76
CA PHE A 592 -6.98 -12.31 -43.92
C PHE A 592 -7.91 -11.13 -43.67
N ASP A 593 -9.21 -11.35 -43.88
CA ASP A 593 -10.26 -10.37 -43.55
C ASP A 593 -10.35 -10.06 -42.05
N PHE A 594 -9.92 -11.02 -41.23
CA PHE A 594 -9.89 -10.92 -39.78
C PHE A 594 -8.55 -11.43 -39.22
N ILE A 595 -7.93 -10.62 -38.36
CA ILE A 595 -6.68 -10.93 -37.66
C ILE A 595 -6.84 -10.55 -36.19
N ILE A 596 -6.30 -11.37 -35.29
CA ILE A 596 -6.18 -11.01 -33.87
C ILE A 596 -4.72 -10.76 -33.53
N TYR A 597 -4.42 -9.56 -33.06
CA TYR A 597 -3.10 -9.23 -32.52
C TYR A 597 -3.08 -9.40 -31.00
N THR A 598 -2.14 -10.19 -30.51
CA THR A 598 -1.78 -10.33 -29.08
C THR A 598 -0.38 -9.74 -28.88
N PRO A 599 -0.03 -9.28 -27.67
CA PRO A 599 1.25 -8.65 -27.44
C PRO A 599 2.45 -9.62 -27.52
N MET A 600 2.21 -10.88 -27.88
CA MET A 600 3.22 -11.89 -28.20
C MET A 600 3.62 -11.89 -29.70
N ILE A 601 3.22 -10.87 -30.47
CA ILE A 601 3.62 -10.71 -31.87
C ILE A 601 5.15 -10.70 -32.00
N GLU A 602 5.69 -11.40 -32.99
CA GLU A 602 7.14 -11.46 -33.29
C GLU A 602 8.04 -11.86 -32.10
N ASN A 603 7.52 -12.62 -31.12
CA ASN A 603 8.23 -12.93 -29.87
C ASN A 603 9.62 -13.55 -30.06
N GLU A 604 9.76 -14.47 -31.03
CA GLU A 604 11.06 -15.10 -31.34
C GLU A 604 12.14 -14.07 -31.65
N SER A 605 11.82 -13.04 -32.44
CA SER A 605 12.78 -12.00 -32.83
C SER A 605 12.99 -10.92 -31.74
N LEU A 606 11.93 -10.57 -31.01
CA LEU A 606 11.96 -9.44 -30.07
C LEU A 606 12.48 -9.84 -28.69
N ALA A 607 12.34 -11.10 -28.29
CA ALA A 607 12.79 -11.58 -26.99
C ALA A 607 14.33 -11.66 -26.87
N GLU A 608 15.06 -11.67 -27.99
CA GLU A 608 16.54 -11.76 -28.02
C GLU A 608 17.23 -10.40 -28.04
N LYS A 609 16.51 -9.36 -28.45
CA LYS A 609 17.08 -8.01 -28.62
C LYS A 609 17.15 -7.27 -27.30
N VAL A 610 18.23 -6.51 -27.11
CA VAL A 610 18.34 -5.52 -26.03
C VAL A 610 17.55 -4.28 -26.45
N ILE A 611 16.30 -4.21 -26.00
CA ILE A 611 15.36 -3.11 -26.31
C ILE A 611 15.07 -2.32 -25.04
N ASP A 612 15.05 -0.98 -25.15
CA ASP A 612 14.44 -0.13 -24.13
C ASP A 612 12.92 -0.33 -24.13
N PHE A 613 12.48 -1.31 -23.36
CA PHE A 613 11.08 -1.70 -23.28
C PHE A 613 10.17 -0.59 -22.73
N ARG A 614 10.71 0.45 -22.08
CA ARG A 614 9.89 1.53 -21.50
C ARG A 614 9.35 2.47 -22.57
N ASN A 615 10.13 2.71 -23.61
CA ASN A 615 9.79 3.59 -24.74
C ASN A 615 9.38 2.81 -26.01
N TYR A 616 9.37 1.47 -25.93
CA TYR A 616 9.04 0.62 -27.07
C TYR A 616 7.56 0.73 -27.48
N LYS A 617 7.34 1.14 -28.74
CA LYS A 617 6.04 1.16 -29.42
C LYS A 617 6.08 0.15 -30.58
N TYR A 618 5.00 -0.60 -30.77
CA TYR A 618 4.81 -1.48 -31.92
C TYR A 618 3.45 -1.14 -32.54
N PHE A 619 3.42 -0.85 -33.84
CA PHE A 619 2.22 -0.41 -34.54
C PHE A 619 1.62 -1.56 -35.34
N ILE A 620 0.29 -1.70 -35.29
CA ILE A 620 -0.45 -2.75 -35.99
C ILE A 620 -1.66 -2.17 -36.73
N GLY A 621 -2.22 -2.96 -37.64
CA GLY A 621 -3.55 -2.72 -38.18
C GLY A 621 -3.67 -1.55 -39.16
N ARG A 622 -2.58 -1.17 -39.85
CA ARG A 622 -2.61 -0.14 -40.91
C ARG A 622 -3.70 -0.45 -41.94
N ASP A 623 -4.53 0.53 -42.26
CA ASP A 623 -5.67 0.45 -43.19
C ASP A 623 -6.82 -0.51 -42.77
N ARG A 624 -6.81 -0.97 -41.51
CA ARG A 624 -7.83 -1.87 -40.92
C ARG A 624 -8.68 -1.13 -39.89
N LEU A 625 -9.87 -1.65 -39.62
CA LEU A 625 -10.64 -1.27 -38.43
C LEU A 625 -10.15 -2.10 -37.24
N ASN A 626 -9.63 -1.44 -36.22
CA ASN A 626 -9.01 -2.04 -35.05
C ASN A 626 -9.87 -1.79 -33.81
N LEU A 627 -10.24 -2.87 -33.13
CA LEU A 627 -10.92 -2.83 -31.84
C LEU A 627 -9.94 -3.31 -30.78
N LEU A 628 -9.51 -2.41 -29.89
CA LEU A 628 -8.70 -2.74 -28.73
C LEU A 628 -9.59 -3.30 -27.62
N LEU A 629 -9.34 -4.55 -27.25
CA LEU A 629 -9.96 -5.22 -26.12
C LEU A 629 -9.00 -5.32 -24.92
N ILE A 630 -9.46 -4.88 -23.75
CA ILE A 630 -8.79 -5.08 -22.46
C ILE A 630 -9.85 -5.57 -21.48
N ASP A 631 -9.58 -6.69 -20.79
CA ASP A 631 -10.54 -7.36 -19.90
C ASP A 631 -11.94 -7.49 -20.52
N ASN A 632 -11.99 -8.02 -21.75
CA ASN A 632 -13.21 -8.24 -22.53
C ASN A 632 -14.05 -6.97 -22.82
N LYS A 633 -13.48 -5.78 -22.62
CA LYS A 633 -14.11 -4.50 -22.95
C LYS A 633 -13.43 -3.87 -24.15
N ILE A 634 -14.23 -3.37 -25.09
CA ILE A 634 -13.78 -2.47 -26.16
C ILE A 634 -13.40 -1.14 -25.51
N VAL A 635 -12.11 -0.85 -25.50
CA VAL A 635 -11.56 0.40 -24.94
C VAL A 635 -11.33 1.44 -26.02
N VAL A 636 -10.91 1.00 -27.22
CA VAL A 636 -10.64 1.89 -28.35
C VAL A 636 -11.15 1.23 -29.62
N VAL A 637 -11.77 2.03 -30.48
CA VAL A 637 -12.06 1.66 -31.86
C VAL A 637 -11.41 2.68 -32.77
N LYS A 638 -10.56 2.22 -33.69
CA LYS A 638 -9.81 3.09 -34.58
C LYS A 638 -9.68 2.48 -35.96
N GLU A 639 -9.93 3.25 -37.00
CA GLU A 639 -9.52 2.89 -38.35
C GLU A 639 -8.11 3.43 -38.61
N GLY A 640 -7.20 2.57 -39.07
CA GLY A 640 -5.78 2.88 -39.19
C GLY A 640 -4.93 2.40 -38.01
N GLU A 641 -3.65 2.77 -38.01
CA GLU A 641 -2.65 2.18 -37.12
C GLU A 641 -2.92 2.43 -35.63
N LEU A 642 -2.73 1.40 -34.79
CA LEU A 642 -2.88 1.48 -33.34
C LEU A 642 -1.59 1.02 -32.63
N VAL A 643 -1.25 1.64 -31.50
CA VAL A 643 -0.09 1.21 -30.68
C VAL A 643 -0.44 -0.04 -29.90
N MET A 644 0.18 -1.16 -30.24
CA MET A 644 -0.09 -2.46 -29.63
C MET A 644 -0.08 -2.37 -28.08
N PRO A 645 -1.19 -2.71 -27.40
CA PRO A 645 -1.24 -2.75 -25.94
C PRO A 645 -0.32 -3.84 -25.39
N SER A 646 0.26 -3.65 -24.21
CA SER A 646 0.93 -4.73 -23.47
C SER A 646 -0.05 -5.62 -22.68
N ILE A 647 -1.30 -5.18 -22.54
CA ILE A 647 -2.29 -5.74 -21.61
C ILE A 647 -3.64 -6.03 -22.26
N GLY A 648 -3.68 -6.11 -23.59
CA GLY A 648 -4.91 -6.30 -24.36
C GLY A 648 -4.65 -6.97 -25.69
N VAL A 649 -5.74 -7.27 -26.41
CA VAL A 649 -5.69 -7.80 -27.76
C VAL A 649 -6.34 -6.82 -28.72
N VAL A 650 -5.95 -6.86 -30.00
CA VAL A 650 -6.57 -6.04 -31.04
C VAL A 650 -7.24 -6.93 -32.06
N LEU A 651 -8.55 -6.75 -32.22
CA LEU A 651 -9.33 -7.39 -33.28
C LEU A 651 -9.28 -6.50 -34.51
N SER A 652 -8.83 -7.02 -35.65
CA SER A 652 -8.52 -6.21 -36.84
C SER A 652 -9.26 -6.69 -38.08
N PHE A 653 -10.09 -5.82 -38.65
CA PHE A 653 -11.04 -6.15 -39.73
C PHE A 653 -10.77 -5.36 -41.01
N VAL A 654 -10.96 -6.00 -42.16
CA VAL A 654 -10.99 -5.35 -43.49
C VAL A 654 -12.21 -5.80 -44.31
N GLY A 655 -12.36 -5.26 -45.52
CA GLY A 655 -13.38 -5.67 -46.48
C GLY A 655 -14.81 -5.60 -45.94
N GLU A 656 -15.62 -6.60 -46.28
CA GLU A 656 -17.02 -6.70 -45.84
C GLU A 656 -17.15 -6.84 -44.33
N MET A 657 -16.21 -7.53 -43.66
CA MET A 657 -16.23 -7.69 -42.20
C MET A 657 -16.11 -6.34 -41.51
N LYS A 658 -15.23 -5.45 -41.98
CA LYS A 658 -15.11 -4.08 -41.48
C LYS A 658 -16.43 -3.32 -41.56
N ALA A 659 -17.09 -3.33 -42.73
CA ALA A 659 -18.37 -2.64 -42.93
C ALA A 659 -19.46 -3.22 -42.00
N LYS A 660 -19.48 -4.55 -41.84
CA LYS A 660 -20.43 -5.25 -40.98
C LYS A 660 -20.24 -4.91 -39.50
N ILE A 661 -18.99 -4.89 -39.02
CA ILE A 661 -18.67 -4.50 -37.63
C ILE A 661 -19.06 -3.05 -37.35
N LYS A 662 -18.77 -2.11 -38.27
CA LYS A 662 -19.20 -0.71 -38.12
C LYS A 662 -20.70 -0.59 -37.87
N ARG A 663 -21.50 -1.33 -38.64
CA ARG A 663 -22.96 -1.34 -38.51
C ARG A 663 -23.44 -1.98 -37.21
N ILE A 664 -22.92 -3.14 -36.85
CA ILE A 664 -23.38 -3.93 -35.69
C ILE A 664 -23.04 -3.26 -34.36
N LEU A 665 -21.90 -2.58 -34.29
CA LEU A 665 -21.49 -1.80 -33.11
C LEU A 665 -22.02 -0.36 -33.12
N ASN A 666 -22.77 0.02 -34.16
CA ASN A 666 -23.26 1.38 -34.38
C ASN A 666 -22.16 2.42 -34.15
N LEU A 667 -21.04 2.28 -34.88
CA LEU A 667 -19.85 3.08 -34.65
C LEU A 667 -20.05 4.53 -35.11
N GLU A 668 -19.86 5.46 -34.19
CA GLU A 668 -19.90 6.90 -34.45
C GLU A 668 -18.49 7.48 -34.38
N GLU A 669 -18.09 8.24 -35.40
CA GLU A 669 -16.77 8.86 -35.40
C GLU A 669 -16.71 10.01 -34.39
N ILE A 670 -15.71 9.97 -33.52
CA ILE A 670 -15.45 11.02 -32.54
C ILE A 670 -14.49 12.05 -33.14
N LYS A 671 -13.33 11.59 -33.62
CA LYS A 671 -12.27 12.42 -34.19
C LYS A 671 -11.21 11.56 -34.88
N GLY A 672 -10.75 11.97 -36.06
CA GLY A 672 -9.51 11.45 -36.66
C GLY A 672 -9.50 9.93 -36.76
N GLN A 673 -10.59 9.34 -37.29
CA GLN A 673 -10.76 7.89 -37.43
C GLN A 673 -10.87 7.09 -36.12
N TYR A 674 -11.04 7.76 -34.98
CA TYR A 674 -11.47 7.11 -33.73
C TYR A 674 -12.99 7.08 -33.64
N TYR A 675 -13.52 5.97 -33.16
CA TYR A 675 -14.94 5.73 -33.06
C TYR A 675 -15.34 5.43 -31.60
N GLN A 676 -16.57 5.80 -31.25
CA GLN A 676 -17.28 5.30 -30.09
C GLN A 676 -18.29 4.24 -30.51
N THR A 677 -18.65 3.37 -29.56
CA THR A 677 -19.70 2.37 -29.71
C THR A 677 -20.67 2.52 -28.54
N ALA A 678 -21.95 2.20 -28.79
CA ALA A 678 -22.97 2.10 -27.75
C ALA A 678 -22.77 0.83 -26.88
N GLU A 679 -23.80 0.42 -26.14
CA GLU A 679 -23.76 -0.87 -25.45
C GLU A 679 -23.54 -2.03 -26.43
N TYR A 680 -22.63 -2.93 -26.07
CA TYR A 680 -22.30 -4.12 -26.85
C TYR A 680 -22.31 -5.36 -25.97
N ASN A 681 -22.58 -6.50 -26.60
CA ASN A 681 -22.43 -7.83 -26.02
C ASN A 681 -21.26 -8.53 -26.71
N LEU A 682 -20.34 -9.04 -25.91
CA LEU A 682 -19.16 -9.77 -26.33
C LEU A 682 -19.15 -11.14 -25.66
N ASN A 683 -19.13 -12.21 -26.45
CA ASN A 683 -18.96 -13.58 -25.95
C ASN A 683 -17.74 -14.22 -26.61
N ILE A 684 -16.82 -14.72 -25.80
CA ILE A 684 -15.56 -15.31 -26.23
C ILE A 684 -15.58 -16.79 -25.86
N LYS A 685 -15.26 -17.66 -26.82
CA LYS A 685 -15.06 -19.09 -26.59
C LYS A 685 -13.81 -19.54 -27.33
N LEU A 686 -12.74 -19.77 -26.59
CA LEU A 686 -11.46 -20.17 -27.16
C LEU A 686 -11.35 -21.68 -27.30
N ASP A 687 -10.55 -22.13 -28.25
CA ASP A 687 -10.23 -23.55 -28.39
C ASP A 687 -9.42 -24.05 -27.17
N PRO A 688 -9.55 -25.33 -26.78
CA PRO A 688 -8.77 -25.90 -25.69
C PRO A 688 -7.26 -25.73 -25.89
N PRO A 689 -6.46 -25.60 -24.83
CA PRO A 689 -5.00 -25.63 -24.96
C PRO A 689 -4.54 -26.93 -25.62
N SER A 690 -3.64 -26.84 -26.60
CA SER A 690 -3.16 -27.99 -27.38
C SER A 690 -2.53 -29.12 -26.54
N GLU A 691 -2.01 -28.82 -25.35
CA GLU A 691 -1.44 -29.82 -24.43
C GLU A 691 -2.46 -30.49 -23.49
N ILE A 692 -3.76 -30.15 -23.56
CA ILE A 692 -4.82 -30.72 -22.72
C ILE A 692 -5.91 -31.34 -23.59
N ALA A 693 -6.32 -32.56 -23.23
CA ALA A 693 -7.39 -33.24 -23.93
C ALA A 693 -8.71 -32.45 -23.80
N LYS A 694 -9.45 -32.35 -24.91
CA LYS A 694 -10.70 -31.58 -24.99
C LYS A 694 -11.70 -31.93 -23.87
N LYS A 695 -11.85 -33.23 -23.56
CA LYS A 695 -12.74 -33.72 -22.48
C LYS A 695 -12.36 -33.16 -21.09
N ASP A 696 -11.06 -33.04 -20.81
CA ASP A 696 -10.56 -32.59 -19.51
C ASP A 696 -10.72 -31.07 -19.39
N TRP A 697 -10.55 -30.36 -20.51
CA TRP A 697 -10.83 -28.93 -20.61
C TRP A 697 -12.32 -28.59 -20.47
N GLU A 698 -13.21 -29.44 -20.99
CA GLU A 698 -14.66 -29.29 -20.84
C GLU A 698 -15.14 -29.51 -19.39
N ASP A 699 -14.42 -30.29 -18.57
CA ASP A 699 -14.69 -30.45 -17.12
C ASP A 699 -14.15 -29.29 -16.25
N ILE A 700 -13.41 -28.34 -16.84
CA ILE A 700 -12.87 -27.20 -16.09
C ILE A 700 -13.99 -26.28 -15.62
N VAL A 701 -14.02 -26.02 -14.31
CA VAL A 701 -14.91 -25.07 -13.65
C VAL A 701 -14.38 -23.66 -13.76
N TRP A 702 -13.07 -23.51 -13.58
CA TRP A 702 -12.37 -22.26 -13.81
C TRP A 702 -10.90 -22.52 -14.15
N ALA A 703 -10.31 -21.62 -14.93
CA ALA A 703 -8.87 -21.58 -15.17
C ALA A 703 -8.37 -20.13 -15.12
N TYR A 704 -7.15 -19.94 -14.66
CA TYR A 704 -6.53 -18.63 -14.53
C TYR A 704 -5.06 -18.72 -14.90
N GLY A 705 -4.62 -17.81 -15.78
CA GLY A 705 -3.26 -17.77 -16.32
C GLY A 705 -2.63 -16.41 -16.24
N GLY A 706 -1.31 -16.38 -16.39
CA GLY A 706 -0.47 -15.20 -16.14
C GLY A 706 0.70 -15.48 -15.20
N GLY A 707 0.78 -16.69 -14.64
CA GLY A 707 1.87 -17.13 -13.80
C GLY A 707 3.09 -17.58 -14.60
N THR A 708 4.13 -18.01 -13.89
CA THR A 708 5.40 -18.47 -14.48
C THR A 708 5.66 -19.91 -14.08
N ILE A 709 5.81 -20.82 -15.03
CA ILE A 709 6.10 -22.23 -14.72
C ILE A 709 7.59 -22.38 -14.35
N LEU A 710 7.84 -22.96 -13.19
CA LEU A 710 9.18 -23.26 -12.68
C LEU A 710 9.53 -24.75 -12.81
N VAL A 711 8.52 -25.62 -12.68
CA VAL A 711 8.64 -27.07 -12.90
C VAL A 711 7.48 -27.52 -13.79
N LYS A 712 7.79 -28.26 -14.85
CA LYS A 712 6.81 -28.79 -15.81
C LYS A 712 7.02 -30.30 -15.95
N ASN A 713 6.00 -31.10 -15.62
CA ASN A 713 6.08 -32.58 -15.65
C ASN A 713 7.27 -33.19 -14.89
N GLY A 714 7.70 -32.52 -13.82
CA GLY A 714 8.86 -32.90 -13.01
C GLY A 714 10.20 -32.28 -13.44
N ASP A 715 10.27 -31.64 -14.59
CA ASP A 715 11.49 -31.00 -15.09
C ASP A 715 11.66 -29.60 -14.51
N ASN A 716 12.85 -29.32 -13.94
CA ASN A 716 13.19 -28.02 -13.38
C ASN A 716 13.60 -27.03 -14.49
N LEU A 717 12.69 -26.12 -14.85
CA LEU A 717 12.89 -25.11 -15.90
C LEU A 717 13.80 -23.96 -15.45
N VAL A 718 14.11 -23.86 -14.16
CA VAL A 718 14.91 -22.79 -13.56
C VAL A 718 16.13 -23.33 -12.84
N LYS A 719 16.66 -24.48 -13.27
CA LYS A 719 17.86 -25.10 -12.68
C LYS A 719 19.09 -24.19 -12.69
N ASN A 720 19.18 -23.34 -13.70
CA ASN A 720 20.25 -22.36 -13.87
C ASN A 720 19.71 -21.19 -14.72
N ARG A 721 20.54 -20.16 -14.90
CA ARG A 721 20.17 -18.94 -15.62
C ARG A 721 19.80 -19.18 -17.08
N GLU A 722 20.51 -20.08 -17.75
CA GLU A 722 20.27 -20.41 -19.15
C GLU A 722 18.90 -21.05 -19.37
N SER A 723 18.58 -22.10 -18.60
CA SER A 723 17.27 -22.76 -18.68
C SER A 723 16.13 -21.81 -18.31
N GLN A 724 16.33 -20.93 -17.32
CA GLN A 724 15.34 -19.90 -17.01
C GLN A 724 15.09 -18.98 -18.20
N ILE A 725 16.16 -18.50 -18.87
CA ILE A 725 16.03 -17.60 -20.02
C ILE A 725 15.20 -18.28 -21.13
N GLU A 726 15.53 -19.52 -21.48
CA GLU A 726 14.82 -20.27 -22.51
C GLU A 726 13.34 -20.46 -22.16
N ALA A 727 13.04 -20.96 -20.97
CA ALA A 727 11.67 -21.15 -20.50
C ALA A 727 10.88 -19.82 -20.49
N PHE A 728 11.51 -18.75 -20.04
CA PHE A 728 10.85 -17.45 -19.91
C PHE A 728 10.70 -16.72 -21.26
N LYS A 729 11.58 -16.98 -22.24
CA LYS A 729 11.38 -16.56 -23.63
C LYS A 729 10.15 -17.23 -24.23
N ASN A 730 9.99 -18.53 -24.00
CA ASN A 730 8.82 -19.29 -24.47
C ASN A 730 7.50 -18.79 -23.85
N GLU A 731 7.51 -18.43 -22.57
CA GLU A 731 6.33 -17.84 -21.91
C GLU A 731 6.05 -16.37 -22.31
N GLY A 732 6.97 -15.75 -23.07
CA GLY A 732 6.86 -14.35 -23.50
C GLY A 732 7.30 -13.34 -22.44
N TRP A 733 7.96 -13.73 -21.35
CA TRP A 733 8.45 -12.79 -20.33
C TRP A 733 9.57 -11.90 -20.85
N PHE A 734 10.37 -12.35 -21.81
CA PHE A 734 11.44 -11.53 -22.40
C PHE A 734 10.94 -10.49 -23.42
N HIS A 735 9.69 -10.62 -23.87
CA HIS A 735 9.07 -9.70 -24.82
C HIS A 735 9.04 -8.26 -24.26
N PRO A 736 9.43 -7.23 -25.04
CA PRO A 736 9.41 -5.83 -24.57
C PRO A 736 8.04 -5.39 -24.03
N LEU A 737 6.95 -5.75 -24.72
CA LEU A 737 5.58 -5.47 -24.23
C LEU A 737 5.28 -6.19 -22.90
N SER A 738 5.76 -7.43 -22.70
CA SER A 738 5.53 -8.18 -21.45
C SER A 738 6.30 -7.57 -20.27
N LYS A 739 7.52 -7.08 -20.50
CA LYS A 739 8.31 -6.36 -19.47
C LYS A 739 7.61 -5.12 -18.93
N ARG A 740 6.76 -4.47 -19.73
CA ARG A 740 5.92 -3.33 -19.32
C ARG A 740 4.76 -3.70 -18.40
N THR A 741 4.42 -4.98 -18.30
CA THR A 741 3.37 -5.47 -17.37
C THR A 741 3.91 -5.77 -15.97
N GLN A 742 5.18 -5.47 -15.71
CA GLN A 742 5.90 -5.92 -14.51
C GLN A 742 6.52 -4.76 -13.76
N GLU A 743 6.13 -4.55 -12.50
CA GLU A 743 6.88 -3.66 -11.61
C GLU A 743 8.21 -4.26 -11.16
N THR A 744 8.26 -5.58 -11.00
CA THR A 744 9.47 -6.35 -10.68
C THR A 744 9.76 -7.28 -11.84
N GLN A 745 10.90 -7.05 -12.50
CA GLN A 745 11.30 -7.76 -13.71
C GLN A 745 11.64 -9.22 -13.37
N LEU A 746 10.85 -10.18 -13.88
CA LEU A 746 11.00 -11.61 -13.60
C LEU A 746 12.22 -12.22 -14.31
N GLN A 747 12.74 -11.56 -15.34
CA GLN A 747 13.90 -12.00 -16.13
C GLN A 747 15.21 -11.88 -15.35
N LYS A 748 15.19 -11.13 -14.24
CA LYS A 748 16.36 -10.94 -13.40
C LYS A 748 16.54 -12.11 -12.44
N TRP A 749 17.80 -12.49 -12.23
CA TRP A 749 18.20 -13.50 -11.24
C TRP A 749 18.29 -12.88 -9.84
N GLU A 750 17.19 -12.30 -9.37
CA GLU A 750 17.12 -11.57 -8.10
C GLU A 750 16.24 -12.28 -7.08
N ARG A 751 16.66 -12.24 -5.81
CA ARG A 751 15.87 -12.71 -4.68
C ARG A 751 14.70 -11.79 -4.41
N GLY A 752 13.59 -12.36 -3.96
CA GLY A 752 12.45 -11.59 -3.49
C GLY A 752 11.42 -12.47 -2.79
N PRO A 753 10.38 -11.86 -2.21
CA PRO A 753 9.25 -12.63 -1.70
C PRO A 753 8.55 -13.34 -2.87
N ARG A 754 8.19 -14.61 -2.67
CA ARG A 754 7.54 -15.45 -3.67
C ARG A 754 6.33 -16.16 -3.09
N THR A 755 5.35 -16.40 -3.95
CA THR A 755 4.26 -17.36 -3.70
C THR A 755 4.20 -18.29 -4.88
N VAL A 756 4.17 -19.59 -4.60
CA VAL A 756 4.14 -20.63 -5.61
C VAL A 756 3.06 -21.65 -5.26
N ILE A 757 2.51 -22.25 -6.30
CA ILE A 757 1.56 -23.34 -6.19
C ILE A 757 2.03 -24.50 -7.06
N GLY A 758 1.59 -25.70 -6.73
CA GLY A 758 2.02 -26.85 -7.50
C GLY A 758 1.36 -28.15 -7.12
N THR A 759 1.74 -29.18 -7.84
CA THR A 759 1.38 -30.57 -7.56
C THR A 759 2.61 -31.46 -7.52
N THR A 760 2.50 -32.54 -6.77
CA THR A 760 3.49 -33.61 -6.75
C THR A 760 3.09 -34.74 -7.71
N LYS A 761 4.03 -35.65 -8.01
CA LYS A 761 3.78 -36.83 -8.87
C LYS A 761 2.72 -37.76 -8.28
N ASP A 762 2.58 -37.77 -6.96
CA ASP A 762 1.52 -38.47 -6.22
C ASP A 762 0.24 -37.62 -6.04
N GLN A 763 0.05 -36.59 -6.87
CA GLN A 763 -1.19 -35.78 -6.96
C GLN A 763 -1.56 -34.99 -5.69
N ARG A 764 -0.60 -34.74 -4.78
CA ARG A 764 -0.81 -33.79 -3.68
C ARG A 764 -0.72 -32.38 -4.22
N PHE A 765 -1.60 -31.49 -3.76
CA PHE A 765 -1.56 -30.06 -4.07
C PHE A 765 -0.83 -29.31 -2.97
N PHE A 766 -0.09 -28.25 -3.32
CA PHE A 766 0.50 -27.38 -2.32
C PHE A 766 0.49 -25.92 -2.72
N VAL A 767 0.53 -25.08 -1.70
CA VAL A 767 0.83 -23.65 -1.78
C VAL A 767 2.02 -23.39 -0.87
N ALA A 768 3.01 -22.67 -1.37
CA ALA A 768 4.18 -22.28 -0.59
C ALA A 768 4.52 -20.80 -0.76
N THR A 769 5.05 -20.22 0.31
CA THR A 769 5.50 -18.83 0.35
C THR A 769 6.92 -18.74 0.86
N PHE A 770 7.65 -17.80 0.27
CA PHE A 770 9.01 -17.44 0.63
C PHE A 770 8.96 -15.98 1.04
N SER A 771 9.17 -15.67 2.32
CA SER A 771 9.23 -14.28 2.77
C SER A 771 10.50 -13.62 2.26
N GLY A 772 10.47 -12.31 2.04
CA GLY A 772 11.63 -11.58 1.51
C GLY A 772 11.51 -10.07 1.76
N ARG A 773 12.59 -9.32 1.51
CA ARG A 773 12.64 -7.86 1.75
C ARG A 773 12.19 -7.48 3.16
N THR A 774 12.55 -8.30 4.13
CA THR A 774 12.39 -8.04 5.56
C THR A 774 13.74 -8.26 6.24
N ARG A 775 13.96 -7.69 7.42
CA ARG A 775 15.19 -7.92 8.19
C ARG A 775 15.45 -9.39 8.53
N LEU A 776 14.42 -10.23 8.48
CA LEU A 776 14.48 -11.65 8.85
C LEU A 776 14.49 -12.59 7.64
N SER A 777 14.35 -12.07 6.42
CA SER A 777 14.29 -12.91 5.22
C SER A 777 14.68 -12.12 3.97
N CYS A 778 15.70 -12.58 3.25
CA CYS A 778 16.18 -11.96 2.01
C CYS A 778 15.29 -12.34 0.80
N GLY A 779 14.52 -13.42 0.89
CA GLY A 779 13.70 -13.95 -0.20
C GLY A 779 14.46 -14.99 -1.03
N ALA A 780 13.82 -15.46 -2.10
CA ALA A 780 14.40 -16.49 -2.96
C ALA A 780 14.31 -16.09 -4.44
N ASN A 781 15.35 -16.44 -5.19
CA ASN A 781 15.30 -16.51 -6.65
C ASN A 781 14.58 -17.81 -7.07
N PHE A 782 14.29 -17.97 -8.37
CA PHE A 782 13.47 -19.10 -8.82
C PHE A 782 14.16 -20.46 -8.69
N ALA A 783 15.49 -20.53 -8.83
CA ALA A 783 16.24 -21.77 -8.62
C ALA A 783 16.19 -22.20 -7.14
N GLU A 784 16.44 -21.25 -6.23
CA GLU A 784 16.38 -21.46 -4.78
C GLU A 784 14.98 -21.91 -4.34
N VAL A 785 13.93 -21.34 -4.94
CA VAL A 785 12.54 -21.79 -4.70
C VAL A 785 12.40 -23.28 -5.00
N VAL A 786 12.81 -23.73 -6.20
CA VAL A 786 12.67 -25.14 -6.59
C VAL A 786 13.53 -26.05 -5.72
N GLU A 787 14.73 -25.60 -5.34
CA GLU A 787 15.63 -26.36 -4.47
C GLU A 787 15.04 -26.61 -3.07
N ILE A 788 14.48 -25.57 -2.45
CA ILE A 788 13.80 -25.71 -1.15
C ILE A 788 12.56 -26.60 -1.27
N LEU A 789 11.76 -26.46 -2.34
CA LEU A 789 10.58 -27.31 -2.55
C LEU A 789 10.96 -28.79 -2.72
N LYS A 790 12.09 -29.10 -3.38
CA LYS A 790 12.60 -30.47 -3.50
C LYS A 790 12.97 -31.06 -2.13
N LYS A 791 13.52 -30.25 -1.22
CA LYS A 791 13.84 -30.68 0.16
C LYS A 791 12.57 -30.90 1.00
N GLU A 792 11.61 -29.98 0.96
CA GLU A 792 10.46 -29.98 1.88
C GLU A 792 9.23 -30.77 1.39
N ILE A 793 8.93 -30.77 0.09
CA ILE A 793 7.70 -31.38 -0.46
C ILE A 793 8.00 -32.69 -1.21
N LYS A 794 9.14 -32.74 -1.90
CA LYS A 794 9.63 -33.86 -2.73
C LYS A 794 8.72 -34.21 -3.92
N ASN A 795 9.24 -34.97 -4.89
CA ASN A 795 8.50 -35.50 -6.03
C ASN A 795 7.64 -34.46 -6.77
N LEU A 796 8.20 -33.27 -7.02
CA LEU A 796 7.49 -32.20 -7.71
C LEU A 796 7.06 -32.65 -9.12
N ASN A 797 5.86 -32.28 -9.54
CA ASN A 797 5.36 -32.49 -10.89
C ASN A 797 5.15 -31.14 -11.60
N TRP A 798 4.41 -30.24 -10.96
CA TRP A 798 4.20 -28.88 -11.44
C TRP A 798 4.51 -27.88 -10.35
N VAL A 799 5.16 -26.77 -10.73
CA VAL A 799 5.35 -25.60 -9.88
C VAL A 799 5.11 -24.37 -10.72
N MET A 800 4.18 -23.52 -10.31
CA MET A 800 3.90 -22.23 -10.92
C MET A 800 4.10 -21.11 -9.89
N ASN A 801 4.91 -20.13 -10.25
CA ASN A 801 5.04 -18.88 -9.52
C ASN A 801 3.85 -17.95 -9.79
N LEU A 802 3.37 -17.33 -8.72
CA LEU A 802 2.26 -16.38 -8.69
C LEU A 802 2.77 -14.94 -8.49
N ASP A 803 1.86 -14.01 -8.16
CA ASP A 803 2.29 -12.65 -7.81
C ASP A 803 3.18 -12.65 -6.56
N GLY A 804 4.30 -11.95 -6.67
CA GLY A 804 5.39 -11.95 -5.71
C GLY A 804 5.41 -10.69 -4.84
N GLY A 805 6.59 -10.39 -4.29
CA GLY A 805 6.82 -9.12 -3.62
C GLY A 805 5.91 -8.92 -2.41
N ALA A 806 5.37 -7.72 -2.24
CA ALA A 806 4.51 -7.44 -1.10
C ALA A 806 3.14 -8.16 -1.17
N SER A 807 2.77 -8.74 -2.31
CA SER A 807 1.54 -9.52 -2.45
C SER A 807 1.67 -10.90 -1.83
N SER A 808 2.89 -11.44 -1.68
CA SER A 808 3.13 -12.81 -1.22
C SER A 808 2.63 -13.04 0.21
N CYS A 809 1.53 -13.77 0.33
CA CYS A 809 0.90 -14.06 1.59
C CYS A 809 0.18 -15.41 1.57
N LEU A 810 0.39 -16.18 2.63
CA LEU A 810 -0.34 -17.37 3.00
C LEU A 810 -0.92 -17.14 4.40
N ALA A 811 -2.20 -17.42 4.58
CA ALA A 811 -2.90 -17.13 5.82
C ALA A 811 -3.91 -18.21 6.22
N LEU A 812 -4.12 -18.32 7.53
CA LEU A 812 -5.20 -19.07 8.15
C LEU A 812 -6.37 -18.12 8.44
N ILE A 813 -7.56 -18.53 8.05
CA ILE A 813 -8.81 -17.90 8.45
C ILE A 813 -9.44 -18.79 9.51
N TYR A 814 -9.63 -18.27 10.71
CA TYR A 814 -10.16 -19.04 11.83
C TYR A 814 -11.06 -18.15 12.70
N LYS A 815 -12.29 -18.63 12.97
CA LYS A 815 -13.35 -17.88 13.68
C LYS A 815 -13.50 -16.41 13.20
N LYS A 816 -13.55 -16.19 11.89
CA LYS A 816 -13.64 -14.86 11.23
C LYS A 816 -12.45 -13.92 11.47
N GLU A 817 -11.32 -14.45 11.94
CA GLU A 817 -10.06 -13.72 12.03
C GLU A 817 -9.06 -14.23 10.99
N PHE A 818 -8.17 -13.35 10.56
CA PHE A 818 -7.17 -13.59 9.53
C PHE A 818 -5.77 -13.54 10.15
N PHE A 819 -5.04 -14.64 10.02
CA PHE A 819 -3.71 -14.84 10.59
C PHE A 819 -2.71 -15.12 9.48
N GLU A 820 -1.75 -14.22 9.27
CA GLU A 820 -0.63 -14.45 8.36
C GLU A 820 0.24 -15.60 8.88
N LEU A 821 0.47 -16.60 8.03
CA LEU A 821 1.33 -17.75 8.33
C LEU A 821 2.78 -17.51 7.90
N ASN A 822 3.01 -16.60 6.95
CA ASN A 822 4.32 -16.11 6.52
C ASN A 822 4.50 -14.64 6.90
N TYR A 823 5.65 -14.03 6.56
CA TYR A 823 5.91 -12.61 6.76
C TYR A 823 5.82 -11.84 5.42
N PRO A 824 4.66 -11.24 5.09
CA PRO A 824 4.53 -10.35 3.95
C PRO A 824 5.51 -9.18 4.01
N ALA A 825 6.03 -8.77 2.85
CA ALA A 825 6.88 -7.59 2.76
C ALA A 825 6.05 -6.30 2.89
N VAL A 826 6.72 -5.22 3.32
CA VAL A 826 6.11 -3.89 3.37
C VAL A 826 5.59 -3.44 2.00
N SER A 827 4.42 -2.79 1.98
CA SER A 827 3.78 -2.25 0.77
C SER A 827 3.42 -0.76 0.95
N ASN A 828 2.94 -0.11 -0.10
CA ASN A 828 2.38 1.25 0.03
C ASN A 828 1.08 1.31 0.86
N TYR A 829 0.52 0.15 1.24
CA TYR A 829 -0.77 0.03 1.95
C TYR A 829 -0.64 -0.57 3.35
N THR A 830 0.44 -1.31 3.63
CA THR A 830 0.58 -2.12 4.87
C THR A 830 2.01 -2.09 5.42
N ALA A 831 2.19 -2.43 6.70
CA ALA A 831 3.50 -2.74 7.28
C ALA A 831 4.02 -4.10 6.82
N ALA A 832 5.31 -4.38 7.05
CA ALA A 832 5.80 -5.75 6.99
C ALA A 832 5.02 -6.63 7.98
N GLY A 833 4.79 -7.90 7.62
CA GLY A 833 3.99 -8.87 8.38
C GLY A 833 2.49 -8.81 8.12
N MET A 834 1.98 -7.74 7.48
CA MET A 834 0.56 -7.59 7.19
C MET A 834 0.27 -7.77 5.70
N ALA A 835 -0.69 -8.63 5.38
CA ALA A 835 -1.14 -8.86 4.01
C ALA A 835 -1.64 -7.55 3.36
N ARG A 836 -1.05 -7.18 2.21
CA ARG A 836 -1.53 -6.02 1.43
C ARG A 836 -2.88 -6.30 0.77
N PRO A 837 -3.66 -5.26 0.44
CA PRO A 837 -4.74 -5.41 -0.53
C PRO A 837 -4.20 -5.90 -1.88
N VAL A 838 -4.91 -6.86 -2.47
CA VAL A 838 -4.61 -7.47 -3.78
C VAL A 838 -5.87 -7.51 -4.64
N ASN A 839 -5.69 -7.62 -5.96
CA ASN A 839 -6.80 -7.80 -6.87
C ASN A 839 -7.32 -9.25 -6.86
N SER A 840 -6.43 -10.24 -6.88
CA SER A 840 -6.81 -11.64 -7.00
C SER A 840 -6.26 -12.50 -5.86
N MET A 841 -7.08 -13.45 -5.41
CA MET A 841 -6.77 -14.35 -4.30
C MET A 841 -7.51 -15.69 -4.45
N ILE A 842 -7.02 -16.73 -3.78
CA ILE A 842 -7.71 -18.02 -3.67
C ILE A 842 -8.01 -18.32 -2.20
N PHE A 843 -9.24 -18.75 -1.95
CA PHE A 843 -9.64 -19.35 -0.69
C PHE A 843 -9.67 -20.87 -0.83
N ILE A 844 -9.02 -21.56 0.10
CA ILE A 844 -9.04 -23.02 0.20
C ILE A 844 -9.97 -23.40 1.35
N LYS A 845 -10.97 -24.22 1.06
CA LYS A 845 -11.95 -24.67 2.04
C LYS A 845 -12.12 -26.17 1.97
N LYS A 846 -12.64 -26.75 3.04
CA LYS A 846 -13.13 -28.13 3.01
C LYS A 846 -14.41 -28.19 2.17
N ARG A 847 -14.52 -29.20 1.30
CA ARG A 847 -15.79 -29.57 0.65
C ARG A 847 -16.77 -30.18 1.65
#